data_AF-A0A1Q9EH75-F1
#
_entry.id   AF-A0A1Q9EH75-F1
#
_cell.length_a   1.000
_cell.length_b   1.000
_cell.length_c   1.000
_cell.angle_alpha   90.00
_cell.angle_beta   90.00
_cell.angle_gamma   90.00
#
_symmetry.space_group_name_H-M   'P 1'
#
loop_
_entity.id
_entity.type
_entity.pdbx_description
1 polymer ?
#
loop_
_entity_poly.entity_id
_entity_poly.type
_entity_poly.pdbx_seq_one_letter_code
_entity_poly.pdbx_strand_id
1 'polypeptide(L)'
;MWLVRRATRAGPSSHLLALVLFQLATAGSGSEHLRSLHGRWLQQDNASMEMGPVVCAAKPAVSFADQKPMCQPCAAITIDDPVKRCMFNTTTCENVGPGQTCEIDCAAPFVRVGNTSMGVCAAGNSVPNRMLVWEEPTCTCPEPVPQQGYSKDSAGHWHCAQGFAGMPEIVCQPLPGCLGVQTFLRGCDKLVPCAMPSVDNCRFDVSRCTQVPPGGSCEIHCQRPLTGNHTVAVCKDLNTDPLLELEYFPLTCLLESCPDPSPWPMGYNKTPEGKWTCGNGYNGTARNRCELSDTWTSDCSAAAALTGCRPVVPCLAPTVTGTEFCALDFSACTSVDPGEQCEVHCKNPYTGAKTEAYCPQGNTNPNGLVWTRPPCILETCDEPGTIPAGFRRVNDVWECAQSYTGFAQKVCDMTENCEVRAVLQGCAQLVPCQAEQSDCRYDMYGCVSVQPGSSCRIRCQVPFAGTETTGTCLDGNTATDGLVWSPPVCTIDTCADPADGGGYQKVENVWECAPGYSGMATKTCQWAEDACEASPVLSGCVPEQPCRLPDLGDVPCMYDTSGCMNVEPGKVCSIRCQAPYIGPQTDFTCPVANTDPEMPLQGVLPVCGCAEANPIPPGYNVTRDQFENTVTYSCATGYGGVAQKVCLPGSGPECTVDPLMTGCAIPLACEAVFQDEGTGEGLARGHIHFGPALVGAAVDEANVLRYEVYWADSCEDRVEQQALGRSVSGLGDACCRTDVYRVSIDSRKPSTATGFVVYAVLESGLAPVGVYVHLNETLLDRAIISSKATTAAPALVLLFAALLML
;
A
#
# COMPACT_ATOMS: atom_id res chain seq x y z
N MET A 1 -14.16 -47.80 -10.05
CA MET A 1 -15.10 -48.95 -9.99
C MET A 1 -16.52 -48.41 -10.06
N TRP A 2 -17.47 -49.16 -10.67
CA TRP A 2 -18.87 -48.79 -10.95
C TRP A 2 -19.05 -47.56 -11.88
N LEU A 3 -19.34 -47.72 -13.19
CA LEU A 3 -20.55 -48.22 -13.89
C LEU A 3 -21.80 -47.32 -13.71
N VAL A 4 -22.64 -46.92 -14.69
CA VAL A 4 -22.63 -46.71 -16.18
C VAL A 4 -24.09 -46.80 -16.71
N ARG A 5 -24.45 -46.02 -17.77
CA ARG A 5 -25.71 -46.02 -18.60
C ARG A 5 -26.97 -45.41 -17.95
N ARG A 6 -27.72 -44.53 -18.64
CA ARG A 6 -28.20 -44.60 -20.05
C ARG A 6 -28.01 -43.32 -20.87
N ALA A 7 -28.26 -43.43 -22.19
CA ALA A 7 -28.02 -42.41 -23.23
C ALA A 7 -29.17 -42.38 -24.27
N THR A 8 -28.96 -41.65 -25.39
CA THR A 8 -29.87 -41.35 -26.54
C THR A 8 -30.86 -40.21 -26.26
N ARG A 9 -31.08 -39.19 -27.11
CA ARG A 9 -30.64 -38.77 -28.48
C ARG A 9 -30.73 -37.22 -28.53
N ALA A 10 -30.06 -36.44 -29.39
CA ALA A 10 -29.06 -36.66 -30.45
C ALA A 10 -28.17 -35.38 -30.61
N GLY A 11 -27.63 -35.08 -31.80
CA GLY A 11 -26.91 -33.81 -32.14
C GLY A 11 -27.29 -33.34 -33.55
N PRO A 12 -26.37 -32.75 -34.37
CA PRO A 12 -25.08 -32.12 -34.01
C PRO A 12 -24.74 -30.82 -34.81
N SER A 13 -23.83 -29.98 -34.31
CA SER A 13 -23.04 -29.05 -35.16
C SER A 13 -21.81 -28.45 -34.43
N SER A 14 -20.75 -28.15 -35.21
CA SER A 14 -19.64 -27.20 -34.92
C SER A 14 -18.49 -27.59 -33.96
N HIS A 15 -17.65 -28.53 -34.43
CA HIS A 15 -16.18 -28.44 -34.60
C HIS A 15 -15.28 -27.40 -33.89
N LEU A 16 -14.12 -27.91 -33.38
CA LEU A 16 -12.77 -27.29 -33.19
C LEU A 16 -12.62 -26.16 -32.13
N LEU A 17 -11.51 -25.99 -31.39
CA LEU A 17 -10.20 -26.67 -31.33
C LEU A 17 -9.61 -26.70 -29.88
N ALA A 18 -8.77 -27.70 -29.62
CA ALA A 18 -8.13 -28.13 -28.37
C ALA A 18 -7.12 -27.18 -27.67
N LEU A 19 -6.81 -27.53 -26.40
CA LEU A 19 -5.63 -27.11 -25.63
C LEU A 19 -4.30 -27.52 -26.29
N VAL A 20 -3.22 -26.78 -25.99
CA VAL A 20 -1.85 -27.34 -25.83
C VAL A 20 -1.18 -26.70 -24.59
N LEU A 21 -0.43 -27.52 -23.86
CA LEU A 21 0.41 -27.16 -22.70
C LEU A 21 1.90 -27.23 -23.07
N PHE A 22 2.68 -26.28 -22.54
CA PHE A 22 4.06 -26.39 -22.00
C PHE A 22 5.24 -27.08 -22.76
N GLN A 23 6.41 -26.42 -22.59
CA GLN A 23 7.80 -26.92 -22.48
C GLN A 23 8.80 -26.88 -23.68
N LEU A 24 9.85 -26.09 -23.43
CA LEU A 24 11.30 -26.38 -23.51
C LEU A 24 12.15 -26.20 -24.80
N ALA A 25 13.19 -25.37 -24.61
CA ALA A 25 14.62 -25.63 -24.85
C ALA A 25 15.34 -25.28 -26.18
N THR A 26 16.22 -24.27 -26.06
CA THR A 26 17.66 -24.22 -26.44
C THR A 26 18.18 -24.20 -27.89
N ALA A 27 19.21 -23.34 -28.04
CA ALA A 27 20.42 -23.46 -28.90
C ALA A 27 20.44 -22.87 -30.33
N GLY A 28 21.57 -22.20 -30.69
CA GLY A 28 22.07 -22.22 -32.07
C GLY A 28 22.65 -20.95 -32.73
N SER A 29 23.83 -20.49 -32.28
CA SER A 29 24.97 -19.93 -33.08
C SER A 29 24.84 -19.42 -34.54
N GLY A 30 25.52 -18.30 -34.84
CA GLY A 30 26.03 -17.92 -36.19
C GLY A 30 26.12 -16.39 -36.39
N SER A 31 27.28 -15.72 -36.24
CA SER A 31 28.30 -15.41 -37.29
C SER A 31 27.76 -14.55 -38.46
N GLU A 32 28.41 -13.50 -38.97
CA GLU A 32 29.70 -12.83 -38.71
C GLU A 32 29.78 -11.52 -39.56
N HIS A 33 30.88 -10.74 -39.46
CA HIS A 33 31.35 -9.76 -40.48
C HIS A 33 30.51 -8.45 -40.66
N LEU A 34 31.04 -7.20 -40.73
CA LEU A 34 32.35 -6.65 -41.17
C LEU A 34 32.77 -5.31 -40.47
N ARG A 35 34.09 -5.17 -40.26
CA ARG A 35 34.97 -3.96 -40.35
C ARG A 35 34.78 -2.74 -39.42
N SER A 36 35.65 -2.68 -38.41
CA SER A 36 36.84 -1.79 -38.34
C SER A 36 36.73 -0.35 -38.89
N LEU A 37 36.87 0.62 -37.98
CA LEU A 37 37.71 1.81 -38.20
C LEU A 37 38.47 2.19 -36.91
N HIS A 38 39.79 2.40 -37.04
CA HIS A 38 40.67 2.91 -35.98
C HIS A 38 40.53 4.44 -35.89
N GLY A 39 40.40 4.99 -34.67
CA GLY A 39 40.38 6.45 -34.46
C GLY A 39 40.70 6.83 -33.01
N ARG A 40 41.88 7.41 -32.77
CA ARG A 40 42.33 7.84 -31.44
C ARG A 40 41.56 9.08 -30.99
N TRP A 41 41.04 9.08 -29.75
CA TRP A 41 40.85 10.29 -28.95
C TRP A 41 41.10 9.96 -27.46
N LEU A 42 42.30 10.32 -26.99
CA LEU A 42 42.67 10.36 -25.58
C LEU A 42 43.69 11.51 -25.43
N GLN A 43 43.60 12.23 -24.32
CA GLN A 43 44.47 13.35 -23.93
C GLN A 43 44.39 14.64 -24.77
N GLN A 44 43.44 15.52 -24.41
CA GLN A 44 43.76 16.94 -24.26
C GLN A 44 42.81 17.62 -23.27
N ASP A 45 43.37 18.04 -22.13
CA ASP A 45 43.05 19.25 -21.34
C ASP A 45 43.35 19.04 -19.84
N ASN A 46 44.64 19.00 -19.53
CA ASN A 46 45.14 19.49 -18.25
C ASN A 46 46.60 19.96 -18.41
N ALA A 47 46.78 21.01 -19.21
CA ALA A 47 48.06 21.70 -19.32
C ALA A 47 48.25 22.60 -18.09
N SER A 48 48.76 22.02 -17.00
CA SER A 48 49.24 22.78 -15.84
C SER A 48 50.32 23.76 -16.28
N MET A 49 50.03 25.07 -16.25
CA MET A 49 51.09 26.08 -16.33
C MET A 49 51.95 25.96 -15.07
N GLU A 50 53.16 25.43 -15.22
CA GLU A 50 54.20 25.56 -14.20
C GLU A 50 54.59 27.04 -14.07
N MET A 51 53.90 27.77 -13.19
CA MET A 51 54.46 29.01 -12.67
C MET A 51 55.63 28.64 -11.76
N GLY A 52 56.85 28.88 -12.25
CA GLY A 52 58.06 28.70 -11.45
C GLY A 52 57.98 29.43 -10.10
N PRO A 53 58.62 28.93 -9.05
CA PRO A 53 58.45 29.44 -7.69
C PRO A 53 58.80 30.93 -7.60
N VAL A 54 57.82 31.75 -7.20
CA VAL A 54 58.03 33.17 -6.91
C VAL A 54 58.80 33.29 -5.60
N VAL A 55 60.13 33.21 -5.70
CA VAL A 55 61.03 33.39 -4.56
C VAL A 55 61.01 34.87 -4.14
N CYS A 56 60.45 35.15 -2.96
CA CYS A 56 60.50 36.45 -2.29
C CYS A 56 61.96 36.83 -1.96
N ALA A 57 62.69 37.40 -2.92
CA ALA A 57 64.08 37.81 -2.72
C ALA A 57 64.18 39.11 -1.91
N ALA A 58 64.80 39.05 -0.73
CA ALA A 58 65.22 40.24 0.01
C ALA A 58 66.22 41.04 -0.82
N LYS A 59 65.88 42.29 -1.15
CA LYS A 59 66.64 43.14 -2.10
C LYS A 59 67.49 44.18 -1.35
N PRO A 60 68.80 44.30 -1.62
CA PRO A 60 69.49 45.57 -1.47
C PRO A 60 69.10 46.52 -2.62
N ALA A 61 69.39 47.82 -2.44
CA ALA A 61 68.77 48.89 -3.21
C ALA A 61 69.15 48.98 -4.70
N VAL A 62 68.23 49.59 -5.49
CA VAL A 62 68.44 50.66 -6.49
C VAL A 62 67.38 50.60 -7.62
N SER A 63 66.96 51.81 -8.02
CA SER A 63 66.15 52.27 -9.18
C SER A 63 64.88 51.53 -9.62
N PHE A 64 63.78 52.28 -9.53
CA PHE A 64 62.47 52.14 -10.18
C PHE A 64 62.45 51.51 -11.59
N ALA A 65 61.70 50.42 -11.74
CA ALA A 65 60.55 50.31 -12.66
C ALA A 65 59.97 48.87 -12.68
N ASP A 66 59.74 48.27 -11.50
CA ASP A 66 59.02 46.99 -11.37
C ASP A 66 58.49 46.86 -9.93
N GLN A 67 57.17 46.88 -9.74
CA GLN A 67 56.56 46.57 -8.45
C GLN A 67 56.53 45.04 -8.25
N LYS A 68 57.64 44.47 -7.75
CA LYS A 68 57.59 43.11 -7.19
C LYS A 68 56.55 43.07 -6.06
N PRO A 69 55.65 42.06 -6.03
CA PRO A 69 54.64 41.97 -4.98
C PRO A 69 55.31 41.84 -3.61
N MET A 70 54.92 42.71 -2.68
CA MET A 70 55.39 42.66 -1.30
C MET A 70 54.69 41.49 -0.59
N CYS A 71 55.46 40.47 -0.21
CA CYS A 71 54.94 39.27 0.43
C CYS A 71 54.31 39.65 1.80
N GLN A 72 53.07 39.22 2.04
CA GLN A 72 52.23 39.63 3.18
C GLN A 72 52.16 38.52 4.24
N PRO A 73 52.18 38.84 5.55
CA PRO A 73 51.90 37.85 6.58
C PRO A 73 50.50 37.23 6.39
N CYS A 74 50.33 36.00 6.85
CA CYS A 74 49.03 35.36 6.89
C CYS A 74 48.14 36.01 7.97
N ALA A 75 46.81 35.99 7.75
CA ALA A 75 45.85 36.38 8.77
C ALA A 75 45.94 35.47 10.01
N ALA A 76 45.66 36.04 11.17
CA ALA A 76 45.44 35.26 12.38
C ALA A 76 44.25 34.29 12.18
N ILE A 77 44.29 33.16 12.89
CA ILE A 77 43.27 32.11 12.76
C ILE A 77 41.95 32.60 13.35
N THR A 78 40.91 32.68 12.52
CA THR A 78 39.54 32.96 12.96
C THR A 78 38.79 31.65 13.16
N ILE A 79 38.44 31.35 14.41
CA ILE A 79 37.61 30.18 14.75
C ILE A 79 36.18 30.67 14.97
N ASP A 80 35.27 30.34 14.05
CA ASP A 80 33.89 30.83 14.08
C ASP A 80 33.03 30.13 15.14
N ASP A 81 33.31 28.87 15.41
CA ASP A 81 32.69 28.09 16.49
C ASP A 81 33.12 28.64 17.88
N PRO A 82 32.18 29.10 18.72
CA PRO A 82 32.48 29.71 20.01
C PRO A 82 33.05 28.71 21.04
N VAL A 83 32.77 27.40 20.88
CA VAL A 83 33.33 26.34 21.72
C VAL A 83 34.77 26.08 21.31
N LYS A 84 35.04 25.88 20.01
CA LYS A 84 36.40 25.69 19.49
C LYS A 84 37.31 26.90 19.77
N ARG A 85 36.76 28.12 19.76
CA ARG A 85 37.49 29.34 20.13
C ARG A 85 37.97 29.36 21.59
N CYS A 86 37.27 28.68 22.49
CA CYS A 86 37.74 28.45 23.86
C CYS A 86 38.60 27.18 24.02
N MET A 87 38.64 26.31 23.00
CA MET A 87 39.34 25.02 23.03
C MET A 87 40.77 25.10 22.48
N PHE A 88 41.02 25.99 21.52
CA PHE A 88 42.32 26.15 20.87
C PHE A 88 43.03 27.44 21.30
N ASN A 89 44.29 27.31 21.71
CA ASN A 89 45.19 28.41 21.99
C ASN A 89 45.95 28.79 20.70
N THR A 90 45.44 29.77 19.97
CA THR A 90 46.05 30.28 18.73
C THR A 90 46.99 31.47 18.94
N THR A 91 47.36 31.80 20.19
CA THR A 91 48.11 33.04 20.51
C THR A 91 49.49 33.14 19.86
N THR A 92 50.12 32.02 19.50
CA THR A 92 51.41 32.03 18.77
C THR A 92 51.26 32.25 17.26
N CYS A 93 50.03 32.22 16.73
CA CYS A 93 49.71 32.33 15.31
C CYS A 93 49.33 33.75 14.85
N GLU A 94 49.62 34.77 15.66
CA GLU A 94 49.44 36.16 15.26
C GLU A 94 50.63 36.64 14.41
N ASN A 95 50.34 37.18 13.21
CA ASN A 95 51.33 37.79 12.29
C ASN A 95 52.40 36.84 11.70
N VAL A 96 52.05 35.57 11.47
CA VAL A 96 52.96 34.57 10.87
C VAL A 96 53.37 34.99 9.45
N GLY A 97 54.66 35.20 9.22
CA GLY A 97 55.21 35.61 7.93
C GLY A 97 55.20 34.50 6.87
N PRO A 98 55.31 34.83 5.57
CA PRO A 98 55.40 33.85 4.49
C PRO A 98 56.50 32.82 4.74
N GLY A 99 56.13 31.53 4.78
CA GLY A 99 57.06 30.41 4.98
C GLY A 99 57.37 30.10 6.44
N GLN A 100 56.80 30.85 7.39
CA GLN A 100 56.88 30.54 8.82
C GLN A 100 55.74 29.60 9.24
N THR A 101 55.92 29.01 10.43
CA THR A 101 54.92 28.18 11.09
C THR A 101 54.69 28.67 12.53
N CYS A 102 53.53 28.36 13.09
CA CYS A 102 53.15 28.67 14.47
C CYS A 102 52.55 27.46 15.17
N GLU A 103 52.54 27.49 16.49
CA GLU A 103 52.04 26.40 17.35
C GLU A 103 50.58 26.63 17.74
N ILE A 104 49.74 25.62 17.51
CA ILE A 104 48.33 25.61 17.93
C ILE A 104 48.15 24.48 18.94
N ASP A 105 47.95 24.87 20.19
CA ASP A 105 47.80 23.94 21.32
C ASP A 105 46.38 23.99 21.89
N CYS A 106 46.04 23.06 22.77
CA CYS A 106 44.80 23.10 23.53
C CYS A 106 44.86 24.20 24.58
N ALA A 107 43.82 25.04 24.66
CA ALA A 107 43.71 26.05 25.71
C ALA A 107 43.40 25.38 27.05
N ALA A 108 44.10 25.75 28.12
CA ALA A 108 43.78 25.24 29.45
C ALA A 108 42.32 25.60 29.82
N PRO A 109 41.51 24.66 30.36
CA PRO A 109 41.88 23.38 30.95
C PRO A 109 41.76 22.14 30.03
N PHE A 110 41.58 22.31 28.71
CA PHE A 110 41.58 21.18 27.78
C PHE A 110 42.97 20.52 27.71
N VAL A 111 43.00 19.20 27.55
CA VAL A 111 44.25 18.42 27.51
C VAL A 111 44.53 17.96 26.08
N ARG A 112 45.74 18.20 25.58
CA ARG A 112 46.14 17.71 24.25
C ARG A 112 46.36 16.20 24.27
N VAL A 113 45.72 15.49 23.33
CA VAL A 113 45.97 14.07 23.05
C VAL A 113 46.64 13.94 21.70
N GLY A 114 47.94 13.62 21.72
CA GLY A 114 48.77 13.48 20.53
C GLY A 114 49.67 14.69 20.27
N ASN A 115 50.07 14.85 19.01
CA ASN A 115 51.03 15.87 18.60
C ASN A 115 50.37 17.26 18.53
N THR A 116 51.18 18.27 18.83
CA THR A 116 50.91 19.68 18.55
C THR A 116 50.50 19.90 17.09
N SER A 117 49.51 20.76 16.84
CA SER A 117 49.19 21.22 15.48
C SER A 117 50.04 22.43 15.07
N MET A 118 50.41 22.48 13.79
CA MET A 118 51.23 23.55 13.22
C MET A 118 50.45 24.33 12.17
N GLY A 119 50.27 25.63 12.39
CA GLY A 119 49.75 26.54 11.37
C GLY A 119 50.86 26.98 10.42
N VAL A 120 50.67 26.80 9.11
CA VAL A 120 51.68 27.07 8.08
C VAL A 120 51.24 28.22 7.18
N CYS A 121 52.09 29.24 7.03
CA CYS A 121 51.90 30.32 6.06
C CYS A 121 52.70 30.02 4.78
N ALA A 122 52.08 30.10 3.60
CA ALA A 122 52.73 29.78 2.34
C ALA A 122 53.94 30.70 2.06
N ALA A 123 55.08 30.13 1.67
CA ALA A 123 56.36 30.84 1.47
C ALA A 123 56.33 31.98 0.44
N GLY A 124 55.38 31.95 -0.50
CA GLY A 124 55.15 32.99 -1.50
C GLY A 124 53.86 33.79 -1.28
N ASN A 125 53.34 33.91 -0.05
CA ASN A 125 52.08 34.61 0.16
C ASN A 125 52.18 36.11 -0.21
N SER A 126 51.52 36.49 -1.30
CA SER A 126 51.31 37.88 -1.74
C SER A 126 49.87 38.36 -1.51
N VAL A 127 48.98 37.47 -1.03
CA VAL A 127 47.57 37.77 -0.82
C VAL A 127 47.36 38.28 0.60
N PRO A 128 46.94 39.54 0.80
CA PRO A 128 46.60 40.04 2.12
C PRO A 128 45.43 39.25 2.69
N ASN A 129 45.44 39.02 4.01
CA ASN A 129 44.44 38.25 4.75
C ASN A 129 44.30 36.76 4.37
N ARG A 130 45.27 36.16 3.66
CA ARG A 130 45.28 34.70 3.46
C ARG A 130 45.42 34.00 4.81
N MET A 131 44.50 33.10 5.14
CA MET A 131 44.55 32.33 6.39
C MET A 131 45.71 31.32 6.39
N LEU A 132 46.16 30.97 7.60
CA LEU A 132 47.06 29.84 7.84
C LEU A 132 46.39 28.52 7.44
N VAL A 133 47.18 27.59 6.90
CA VAL A 133 46.75 26.20 6.71
C VAL A 133 47.17 25.42 7.96
N TRP A 134 46.21 24.75 8.62
CA TRP A 134 46.42 24.01 9.86
C TRP A 134 45.41 22.85 9.95
N GLU A 135 45.70 21.88 10.82
CA GLU A 135 44.80 20.77 11.17
C GLU A 135 44.31 20.96 12.61
N GLU A 136 43.08 20.61 12.96
CA GLU A 136 42.59 20.79 14.32
C GLU A 136 43.31 19.84 15.31
N PRO A 137 43.95 20.34 16.40
CA PRO A 137 44.57 19.46 17.38
C PRO A 137 43.50 18.74 18.21
N THR A 138 43.74 17.46 18.50
CA THR A 138 42.82 16.66 19.32
C THR A 138 42.92 17.08 20.79
N CYS A 139 41.93 17.86 21.24
CA CYS A 139 41.79 18.31 22.62
C CYS A 139 40.71 17.49 23.34
N THR A 140 41.07 16.86 24.46
CA THR A 140 40.11 16.14 25.32
C THR A 140 39.70 16.96 26.54
N CYS A 141 38.49 16.65 27.01
CA CYS A 141 37.95 17.19 28.25
C CYS A 141 38.77 16.75 29.47
N PRO A 142 38.88 17.60 30.51
CA PRO A 142 39.26 17.13 31.83
C PRO A 142 38.22 16.14 32.36
N GLU A 143 38.67 15.17 33.16
CA GLU A 143 37.82 14.10 33.67
C GLU A 143 36.57 14.64 34.42
N PRO A 144 35.34 14.25 34.04
CA PRO A 144 34.14 14.64 34.76
C PRO A 144 34.07 13.99 36.16
N VAL A 145 33.49 14.71 37.12
CA VAL A 145 33.11 14.12 38.41
C VAL A 145 32.03 13.06 38.20
N PRO A 146 32.05 11.91 38.92
CA PRO A 146 31.05 10.86 38.76
C PRO A 146 29.60 11.37 38.91
N GLN A 147 28.75 10.98 37.97
CA GLN A 147 27.34 11.39 37.91
C GLN A 147 26.41 10.18 38.05
N GLN A 148 25.17 10.41 38.51
CA GLN A 148 24.17 9.36 38.60
C GLN A 148 23.85 8.83 37.19
N GLY A 149 23.78 7.50 37.05
CA GLY A 149 23.58 6.83 35.77
C GLY A 149 24.86 6.37 35.07
N TYR A 150 26.03 6.67 35.64
CA TYR A 150 27.33 6.33 35.07
C TYR A 150 28.18 5.54 36.06
N SER A 151 28.88 4.53 35.57
CA SER A 151 29.91 3.78 36.28
C SER A 151 31.19 3.77 35.46
N LYS A 152 32.34 3.59 36.12
CA LYS A 152 33.64 3.54 35.46
C LYS A 152 34.25 2.16 35.66
N ASP A 153 34.73 1.53 34.59
CA ASP A 153 35.39 0.23 34.68
C ASP A 153 36.82 0.34 35.25
N SER A 154 37.48 -0.80 35.42
CA SER A 154 38.86 -0.88 35.91
C SER A 154 39.92 -0.36 34.92
N ALA A 155 39.57 -0.21 33.64
CA ALA A 155 40.42 0.37 32.61
C ALA A 155 40.27 1.90 32.49
N GLY A 156 39.22 2.46 33.10
CA GLY A 156 38.92 3.89 33.08
C GLY A 156 37.93 4.31 31.98
N HIS A 157 37.15 3.40 31.40
CA HIS A 157 36.05 3.77 30.51
C HIS A 157 34.76 3.97 31.28
N TRP A 158 33.96 4.95 30.84
CA TRP A 158 32.61 5.16 31.33
C TRP A 158 31.64 4.17 30.68
N HIS A 159 30.73 3.64 31.48
CA HIS A 159 29.62 2.76 31.10
C HIS A 159 28.35 3.28 31.76
N CYS A 160 27.19 2.92 31.22
CA CYS A 160 25.93 3.19 31.91
C CYS A 160 25.83 2.31 33.16
N ALA A 161 25.46 2.92 34.29
CA ALA A 161 25.25 2.22 35.54
C ALA A 161 24.01 1.30 35.47
N GLN A 162 23.92 0.32 36.36
CA GLN A 162 22.77 -0.58 36.42
C GLN A 162 21.45 0.20 36.52
N GLY A 163 20.50 -0.09 35.62
CA GLY A 163 19.24 0.65 35.49
C GLY A 163 19.28 1.85 34.54
N PHE A 164 20.36 2.01 33.76
CA PHE A 164 20.53 3.02 32.72
C PHE A 164 21.05 2.36 31.43
N ALA A 165 20.78 2.95 30.28
CA ALA A 165 21.21 2.47 28.98
C ALA A 165 21.52 3.62 28.00
N GLY A 166 22.24 3.28 26.94
CA GLY A 166 22.76 4.20 25.92
C GLY A 166 24.28 4.13 25.81
N MET A 167 24.90 5.19 25.30
CA MET A 167 26.35 5.31 25.13
C MET A 167 26.86 6.54 25.88
N PRO A 168 27.69 6.39 26.93
CA PRO A 168 28.17 7.51 27.72
C PRO A 168 29.15 8.39 26.93
N GLU A 169 28.87 9.68 26.88
CA GLU A 169 29.70 10.69 26.22
C GLU A 169 30.14 11.76 27.22
N ILE A 170 31.44 12.08 27.24
CA ILE A 170 31.98 13.20 28.02
C ILE A 170 31.78 14.49 27.21
N VAL A 171 31.00 15.43 27.74
CA VAL A 171 30.75 16.73 27.12
C VAL A 171 31.48 17.82 27.87
N CYS A 172 32.23 18.64 27.12
CA CYS A 172 32.75 19.93 27.59
C CYS A 172 31.81 21.06 27.16
N GLN A 173 31.34 21.85 28.12
CA GLN A 173 30.75 23.15 27.85
C GLN A 173 31.67 24.25 28.39
N PRO A 174 32.28 25.10 27.54
CA PRO A 174 33.12 26.19 28.01
C PRO A 174 32.27 27.23 28.76
N LEU A 175 32.82 27.73 29.85
CA LEU A 175 32.20 28.81 30.62
C LEU A 175 32.26 30.13 29.83
N PRO A 176 31.29 31.04 30.01
CA PRO A 176 31.27 32.33 29.34
C PRO A 176 32.61 33.08 29.46
N GLY A 177 33.16 33.52 28.32
CA GLY A 177 34.47 34.19 28.27
C GLY A 177 35.68 33.27 28.32
N CYS A 178 35.52 31.95 28.08
CA CYS A 178 36.58 30.95 28.10
C CYS A 178 37.31 30.84 29.46
N LEU A 179 36.65 31.18 30.57
CA LEU A 179 37.22 31.17 31.93
C LEU A 179 37.38 29.76 32.54
N GLY A 180 37.16 28.72 31.75
CA GLY A 180 37.19 27.31 32.16
C GLY A 180 36.20 26.47 31.34
N VAL A 181 36.06 25.20 31.70
CA VAL A 181 35.06 24.29 31.15
C VAL A 181 34.27 23.63 32.27
N GLN A 182 32.99 23.40 32.04
CA GLN A 182 32.19 22.47 32.82
C GLN A 182 32.14 21.14 32.06
N THR A 183 32.52 20.05 32.73
CA THR A 183 32.40 18.70 32.17
C THR A 183 31.27 17.94 32.83
N PHE A 184 30.50 17.23 32.00
CA PHE A 184 29.41 16.37 32.43
C PHE A 184 29.29 15.18 31.48
N LEU A 185 28.57 14.15 31.94
CA LEU A 185 28.30 12.95 31.15
C LEU A 185 26.89 13.06 30.57
N ARG A 186 26.70 12.63 29.32
CA ARG A 186 25.37 12.43 28.70
C ARG A 186 25.29 11.04 28.06
N GLY A 187 24.10 10.67 27.60
CA GLY A 187 23.90 9.45 26.81
C GLY A 187 23.72 8.16 27.61
N CYS A 188 23.66 8.21 28.94
CA CYS A 188 23.09 7.12 29.75
C CYS A 188 21.77 7.59 30.37
N ASP A 189 20.67 7.28 29.70
CA ASP A 189 19.33 7.58 30.16
C ASP A 189 18.79 6.43 31.01
N LYS A 190 17.87 6.73 31.92
CA LYS A 190 17.33 5.74 32.84
C LYS A 190 16.47 4.74 32.06
N LEU A 191 16.64 3.44 32.34
CA LEU A 191 15.75 2.40 31.86
C LEU A 191 14.32 2.64 32.40
N VAL A 192 13.35 2.69 31.49
CA VAL A 192 11.93 2.94 31.80
C VAL A 192 11.03 1.87 31.19
N PRO A 193 9.95 1.47 31.88
CA PRO A 193 8.96 0.57 31.31
C PRO A 193 8.40 1.09 29.99
N CYS A 194 8.09 0.20 29.06
CA CYS A 194 7.42 0.57 27.81
C CYS A 194 6.00 1.09 28.08
N ALA A 195 5.52 1.95 27.19
CA ALA A 195 4.14 2.36 27.12
C ALA A 195 3.24 1.16 26.76
N MET A 196 2.03 1.16 27.30
CA MET A 196 0.98 0.22 26.88
C MET A 196 0.62 0.51 25.41
N PRO A 197 0.51 -0.51 24.54
CA PRO A 197 0.28 -0.30 23.13
C PRO A 197 -1.08 0.37 22.87
N SER A 198 -1.11 1.30 21.92
CA SER A 198 -2.27 2.11 21.57
C SER A 198 -3.21 1.31 20.68
N VAL A 199 -4.17 0.64 21.33
CA VAL A 199 -5.14 -0.26 20.68
C VAL A 199 -6.58 0.09 21.05
N ASP A 200 -7.54 -0.42 20.28
CA ASP A 200 -8.95 -0.39 20.68
C ASP A 200 -9.14 -1.25 21.94
N ASN A 201 -9.26 -0.60 23.11
CA ASN A 201 -9.47 -1.22 24.41
C ASN A 201 -10.78 -2.03 24.50
N CYS A 202 -11.72 -1.82 23.57
CA CYS A 202 -12.93 -2.64 23.46
C CYS A 202 -12.76 -3.84 22.53
N ARG A 203 -11.67 -3.88 21.76
CA ARG A 203 -11.26 -5.04 20.96
C ARG A 203 -10.23 -5.92 21.66
N PHE A 204 -9.31 -5.32 22.41
CA PHE A 204 -8.15 -5.99 23.00
C PHE A 204 -8.02 -5.68 24.49
N ASP A 205 -7.86 -6.73 25.30
CA ASP A 205 -7.49 -6.63 26.71
C ASP A 205 -5.97 -6.48 26.82
N VAL A 206 -5.53 -5.25 27.03
CA VAL A 206 -4.14 -4.85 27.32
C VAL A 206 -3.89 -4.59 28.82
N SER A 207 -4.81 -4.98 29.71
CA SER A 207 -4.67 -4.71 31.15
C SER A 207 -3.44 -5.35 31.80
N ARG A 208 -2.89 -6.41 31.19
CA ARG A 208 -1.65 -7.08 31.60
C ARG A 208 -0.37 -6.38 31.12
N CYS A 209 -0.51 -5.36 30.26
CA CYS A 209 0.60 -4.71 29.55
C CYS A 209 0.95 -3.32 30.11
N THR A 210 0.54 -3.01 31.34
CA THR A 210 0.90 -1.77 32.03
C THR A 210 2.26 -1.89 32.71
N GLN A 211 3.17 -0.94 32.46
CA GLN A 211 4.49 -0.88 33.11
C GLN A 211 5.38 -2.12 32.90
N VAL A 212 5.33 -2.72 31.70
CA VAL A 212 6.23 -3.82 31.34
C VAL A 212 7.68 -3.29 31.31
N PRO A 213 8.59 -3.83 32.14
CA PRO A 213 9.97 -3.35 32.22
C PRO A 213 10.73 -3.64 30.91
N PRO A 214 11.84 -2.95 30.64
CA PRO A 214 12.75 -3.30 29.53
C PRO A 214 13.12 -4.79 29.54
N GLY A 215 12.98 -5.46 28.40
CA GLY A 215 13.15 -6.91 28.23
C GLY A 215 11.98 -7.78 28.73
N GLY A 216 10.97 -7.17 29.36
CA GLY A 216 9.75 -7.83 29.79
C GLY A 216 8.76 -8.06 28.64
N SER A 217 7.77 -8.92 28.91
CA SER A 217 6.66 -9.18 27.99
C SER A 217 5.33 -9.34 28.73
N CYS A 218 4.23 -9.22 27.99
CA CYS A 218 2.86 -9.42 28.46
C CYS A 218 2.00 -10.09 27.39
N GLU A 219 0.86 -10.64 27.78
CA GLU A 219 -0.14 -11.19 26.84
C GLU A 219 -1.25 -10.18 26.57
N ILE A 220 -1.58 -9.98 25.30
CA ILE A 220 -2.77 -9.25 24.85
C ILE A 220 -3.84 -10.28 24.44
N HIS A 221 -5.03 -10.17 25.04
CA HIS A 221 -6.16 -11.07 24.79
C HIS A 221 -7.26 -10.34 24.01
N CYS A 222 -8.23 -11.08 23.44
CA CYS A 222 -9.45 -10.45 22.91
C CYS A 222 -10.36 -10.00 24.04
N GLN A 223 -10.83 -8.75 23.98
CA GLN A 223 -11.78 -8.20 24.95
C GLN A 223 -13.15 -8.84 24.74
N ARG A 224 -13.77 -9.37 25.80
CA ARG A 224 -15.11 -9.96 25.72
C ARG A 224 -16.14 -8.89 25.28
N PRO A 225 -17.09 -9.21 24.39
CA PRO A 225 -17.53 -10.55 23.98
C PRO A 225 -16.77 -11.19 22.80
N LEU A 226 -15.69 -10.57 22.31
CA LEU A 226 -14.94 -11.09 21.17
C LEU A 226 -14.16 -12.37 21.54
N THR A 227 -14.02 -13.27 20.57
CA THR A 227 -13.24 -14.50 20.66
C THR A 227 -12.06 -14.49 19.68
N GLY A 228 -10.98 -15.16 20.05
CA GLY A 228 -9.74 -15.23 19.30
C GLY A 228 -8.62 -15.83 20.15
N ASN A 229 -7.42 -15.97 19.57
CA ASN A 229 -6.22 -16.35 20.31
C ASN A 229 -5.72 -15.18 21.17
N HIS A 230 -4.55 -15.32 21.79
CA HIS A 230 -3.80 -14.19 22.37
C HIS A 230 -2.52 -13.93 21.55
N THR A 231 -1.91 -12.78 21.75
CA THR A 231 -0.60 -12.42 21.21
C THR A 231 0.32 -11.95 22.35
N VAL A 232 1.64 -12.03 22.16
CA VAL A 232 2.62 -11.58 23.15
C VAL A 232 3.21 -10.25 22.70
N ALA A 233 3.25 -9.28 23.61
CA ALA A 233 3.86 -7.98 23.40
C ALA A 233 5.13 -7.85 24.25
N VAL A 234 6.20 -7.29 23.67
CA VAL A 234 7.56 -7.29 24.25
C VAL A 234 8.11 -5.86 24.34
N CYS A 235 8.80 -5.55 25.44
CA CYS A 235 9.53 -4.30 25.64
C CYS A 235 11.01 -4.48 25.32
N LYS A 236 11.63 -3.54 24.61
CA LYS A 236 13.06 -3.62 24.27
C LYS A 236 13.93 -3.59 25.52
N ASP A 237 14.97 -4.41 25.56
CA ASP A 237 15.88 -4.58 26.71
C ASP A 237 16.51 -3.27 27.21
N LEU A 238 16.71 -2.33 26.29
CA LEU A 238 17.38 -1.05 26.55
C LEU A 238 16.43 0.16 26.39
N ASN A 239 15.13 0.00 26.67
CA ASN A 239 14.19 1.12 26.53
C ASN A 239 14.45 2.24 27.54
N THR A 240 14.73 3.43 27.02
CA THR A 240 14.88 4.70 27.77
C THR A 240 13.78 5.71 27.46
N ASP A 241 12.90 5.43 26.49
CA ASP A 241 11.78 6.29 26.11
C ASP A 241 10.46 5.82 26.79
N PRO A 242 9.85 6.62 27.68
CA PRO A 242 8.60 6.25 28.34
C PRO A 242 7.38 6.27 27.41
N LEU A 243 7.53 6.73 26.16
CA LEU A 243 6.50 6.71 25.12
C LEU A 243 6.65 5.54 24.13
N LEU A 244 7.74 4.76 24.20
CA LEU A 244 7.93 3.60 23.33
C LEU A 244 6.90 2.52 23.68
N GLU A 245 5.98 2.25 22.76
CA GLU A 245 4.98 1.19 22.90
C GLU A 245 5.61 -0.22 22.81
N LEU A 246 4.92 -1.20 23.40
CA LEU A 246 5.29 -2.60 23.29
C LEU A 246 5.15 -3.11 21.85
N GLU A 247 6.13 -3.89 21.37
CA GLU A 247 6.08 -4.53 20.05
C GLU A 247 5.27 -5.83 20.12
N TYR A 248 4.24 -5.98 19.28
CA TYR A 248 3.36 -7.15 19.26
C TYR A 248 2.89 -7.50 17.83
N PHE A 249 2.54 -8.76 17.60
CA PHE A 249 1.95 -9.19 16.33
C PHE A 249 0.43 -8.99 16.32
N PRO A 250 -0.17 -8.43 15.25
CA PRO A 250 -1.61 -8.15 15.18
C PRO A 250 -2.48 -9.39 15.43
N LEU A 251 -3.45 -9.25 16.34
CA LEU A 251 -4.36 -10.32 16.73
C LEU A 251 -5.74 -10.17 16.05
N THR A 252 -6.28 -11.29 15.56
CA THR A 252 -7.64 -11.33 14.97
C THR A 252 -8.67 -11.70 16.04
N CYS A 253 -9.36 -10.70 16.57
CA CYS A 253 -10.55 -10.87 17.41
C CYS A 253 -11.83 -10.80 16.56
N LEU A 254 -12.71 -11.80 16.72
CA LEU A 254 -13.97 -11.99 15.99
C LEU A 254 -15.17 -11.97 16.94
N LEU A 255 -16.33 -11.58 16.42
CA LEU A 255 -17.58 -11.51 17.17
C LEU A 255 -18.49 -12.69 16.76
N GLU A 256 -18.24 -13.87 17.33
CA GLU A 256 -18.97 -15.11 16.96
C GLU A 256 -20.43 -15.12 17.41
N SER A 257 -20.74 -14.46 18.54
CA SER A 257 -22.11 -14.34 19.04
C SER A 257 -22.31 -13.10 19.90
N CYS A 258 -23.54 -12.62 19.95
CA CYS A 258 -23.97 -11.50 20.80
C CYS A 258 -25.07 -11.99 21.75
N PRO A 259 -25.21 -11.38 22.94
CA PRO A 259 -26.37 -11.63 23.78
C PRO A 259 -27.66 -11.31 23.01
N ASP A 260 -28.70 -12.11 23.25
CA ASP A 260 -30.02 -11.83 22.69
C ASP A 260 -30.53 -10.48 23.22
N PRO A 261 -31.26 -9.69 22.40
CA PRO A 261 -31.81 -8.42 22.86
C PRO A 261 -32.86 -8.69 23.96
N SER A 262 -32.85 -7.92 25.04
CA SER A 262 -33.79 -8.11 26.15
C SER A 262 -34.47 -6.79 26.50
N PRO A 263 -35.79 -6.63 26.31
CA PRO A 263 -36.73 -7.62 25.75
C PRO A 263 -36.52 -7.88 24.24
N TRP A 264 -37.11 -8.96 23.72
CA TRP A 264 -37.13 -9.24 22.28
C TRP A 264 -37.86 -8.11 21.53
N PRO A 265 -37.31 -7.58 20.42
CA PRO A 265 -37.99 -6.63 19.55
C PRO A 265 -39.33 -7.18 19.05
N MET A 266 -40.36 -6.32 19.04
CA MET A 266 -41.70 -6.69 18.61
C MET A 266 -41.70 -7.21 17.17
N GLY A 267 -42.30 -8.38 16.97
CA GLY A 267 -42.35 -9.05 15.66
C GLY A 267 -41.27 -10.11 15.42
N TYR A 268 -40.45 -10.42 16.42
CA TYR A 268 -39.49 -11.53 16.39
C TYR A 268 -39.78 -12.53 17.51
N ASN A 269 -39.64 -13.82 17.20
CA ASN A 269 -39.66 -14.93 18.15
C ASN A 269 -38.35 -15.72 18.02
N LYS A 270 -37.92 -16.38 19.10
CA LYS A 270 -36.80 -17.32 19.07
C LYS A 270 -37.31 -18.75 19.29
N THR A 271 -36.94 -19.69 18.42
CA THR A 271 -37.32 -21.11 18.53
C THR A 271 -36.55 -21.81 19.65
N PRO A 272 -37.00 -22.97 20.15
CA PRO A 272 -36.27 -23.75 21.16
C PRO A 272 -34.84 -24.13 20.74
N GLU A 273 -34.59 -24.27 19.44
CA GLU A 273 -33.27 -24.55 18.84
C GLU A 273 -32.39 -23.29 18.72
N GLY A 274 -32.85 -22.15 19.22
CA GLY A 274 -32.11 -20.89 19.23
C GLY A 274 -32.14 -20.10 17.90
N LYS A 275 -32.99 -20.48 16.94
CA LYS A 275 -33.13 -19.77 15.66
C LYS A 275 -34.19 -18.67 15.75
N TRP A 276 -33.92 -17.50 15.18
CA TRP A 276 -34.90 -16.43 15.07
C TRP A 276 -35.93 -16.69 13.96
N THR A 277 -37.19 -16.36 14.22
CA THR A 277 -38.32 -16.41 13.29
C THR A 277 -39.18 -15.16 13.46
N CYS A 278 -40.05 -14.85 12.50
CA CYS A 278 -41.02 -13.77 12.67
C CYS A 278 -42.11 -14.16 13.68
N GLY A 279 -42.55 -13.19 14.47
CA GLY A 279 -43.63 -13.34 15.43
C GLY A 279 -45.01 -13.44 14.77
N ASN A 280 -46.03 -13.84 15.55
CA ASN A 280 -47.40 -13.86 15.06
C ASN A 280 -47.83 -12.46 14.59
N GLY A 281 -48.45 -12.38 13.42
CA GLY A 281 -48.77 -11.09 12.78
C GLY A 281 -47.60 -10.42 12.07
N TYR A 282 -46.47 -11.10 11.88
CA TYR A 282 -45.32 -10.63 11.10
C TYR A 282 -44.91 -11.66 10.04
N ASN A 283 -44.45 -11.20 8.88
CA ASN A 283 -43.95 -12.06 7.81
C ASN A 283 -42.58 -11.57 7.29
N GLY A 284 -41.84 -12.48 6.67
CA GLY A 284 -40.49 -12.28 6.15
C GLY A 284 -39.51 -13.33 6.67
N THR A 285 -38.22 -13.00 6.66
CA THR A 285 -37.14 -13.88 7.11
C THR A 285 -36.34 -13.16 8.18
N ALA A 286 -36.50 -13.58 9.44
CA ALA A 286 -35.71 -13.06 10.54
C ALA A 286 -34.21 -13.28 10.29
N ARG A 287 -33.43 -12.22 10.39
CA ARG A 287 -31.97 -12.21 10.31
C ARG A 287 -31.44 -11.59 11.60
N ASN A 288 -30.52 -12.28 12.26
CA ASN A 288 -29.78 -11.76 13.40
C ASN A 288 -28.37 -11.41 12.93
N ARG A 289 -27.92 -10.19 13.21
CA ARG A 289 -26.55 -9.75 12.98
C ARG A 289 -25.99 -9.16 14.27
N CYS A 290 -24.77 -9.55 14.60
CA CYS A 290 -23.98 -8.85 15.60
C CYS A 290 -23.52 -7.51 15.04
N GLU A 291 -23.94 -6.42 15.66
CA GLU A 291 -23.47 -5.07 15.35
C GLU A 291 -22.89 -4.46 16.64
N LEU A 292 -21.82 -3.67 16.50
CA LEU A 292 -21.25 -2.96 17.63
C LEU A 292 -22.26 -1.90 18.08
N SER A 293 -22.48 -1.74 19.39
CA SER A 293 -23.39 -0.71 19.89
C SER A 293 -22.90 0.68 19.49
N ASP A 294 -23.81 1.65 19.36
CA ASP A 294 -23.46 3.07 19.24
C ASP A 294 -22.63 3.56 20.46
N THR A 295 -22.68 2.82 21.57
CA THR A 295 -21.91 3.04 22.80
C THR A 295 -20.58 2.27 22.86
N TRP A 296 -20.18 1.56 21.80
CA TRP A 296 -18.99 0.66 21.77
C TRP A 296 -17.75 1.26 22.43
N THR A 297 -17.43 2.52 22.12
CA THR A 297 -16.25 3.25 22.65
C THR A 297 -16.28 3.53 24.16
N SER A 298 -17.39 3.25 24.84
CA SER A 298 -17.60 3.54 26.27
C SER A 298 -17.92 2.30 27.12
N ASP A 299 -18.56 1.28 26.54
CA ASP A 299 -18.99 0.08 27.27
C ASP A 299 -18.58 -1.25 26.61
N CYS A 300 -17.91 -1.21 25.45
CA CYS A 300 -17.49 -2.39 24.68
C CYS A 300 -18.64 -3.38 24.38
N SER A 301 -19.88 -2.88 24.29
CA SER A 301 -21.06 -3.73 24.11
C SER A 301 -21.39 -3.98 22.65
N ALA A 302 -21.68 -5.24 22.33
CA ALA A 302 -22.23 -5.64 21.04
C ALA A 302 -23.71 -6.01 21.19
N ALA A 303 -24.53 -5.54 20.27
CA ALA A 303 -25.97 -5.76 20.25
C ALA A 303 -26.39 -6.67 19.09
N ALA A 304 -27.39 -7.50 19.34
CA ALA A 304 -28.03 -8.31 18.30
C ALA A 304 -29.07 -7.47 17.54
N ALA A 305 -28.71 -7.06 16.31
CA ALA A 305 -29.59 -6.37 15.38
C ALA A 305 -30.49 -7.38 14.65
N LEU A 306 -31.80 -7.35 14.95
CA LEU A 306 -32.80 -8.18 14.29
C LEU A 306 -33.47 -7.44 13.13
N THR A 307 -33.41 -8.04 11.94
CA THR A 307 -34.00 -7.47 10.71
C THR A 307 -34.81 -8.50 9.93
N GLY A 308 -35.64 -8.04 8.99
CA GLY A 308 -36.30 -8.90 8.00
C GLY A 308 -37.70 -9.39 8.33
N CYS A 309 -38.25 -9.11 9.52
CA CYS A 309 -39.67 -9.31 9.83
C CYS A 309 -40.43 -7.98 9.77
N ARG A 310 -41.55 -7.96 9.04
CA ARG A 310 -42.44 -6.80 8.90
C ARG A 310 -43.85 -7.18 9.32
N PRO A 311 -44.64 -6.26 9.91
CA PRO A 311 -46.02 -6.56 10.29
C PRO A 311 -46.81 -6.96 9.05
N VAL A 312 -47.64 -7.99 9.20
CA VAL A 312 -48.65 -8.34 8.20
C VAL A 312 -49.77 -7.30 8.32
N VAL A 313 -50.15 -6.70 7.20
CA VAL A 313 -51.13 -5.61 7.15
C VAL A 313 -52.25 -5.93 6.15
N PRO A 314 -53.49 -5.48 6.41
CA PRO A 314 -54.55 -5.55 5.42
C PRO A 314 -54.17 -4.86 4.12
N CYS A 315 -54.70 -5.35 3.01
CA CYS A 315 -54.59 -4.69 1.72
C CYS A 315 -55.67 -3.61 1.61
N LEU A 316 -55.26 -2.41 1.19
CA LEU A 316 -56.15 -1.29 0.88
C LEU A 316 -56.57 -1.34 -0.59
N ALA A 317 -57.70 -0.70 -0.90
CA ALA A 317 -58.12 -0.47 -2.28
C ALA A 317 -57.04 0.34 -3.05
N PRO A 318 -56.77 0.00 -4.32
CA PRO A 318 -55.82 0.74 -5.13
C PRO A 318 -56.33 2.15 -5.44
N THR A 319 -55.43 3.13 -5.40
CA THR A 319 -55.72 4.50 -5.87
C THR A 319 -55.82 4.53 -7.39
N VAL A 320 -57.03 4.33 -7.93
CA VAL A 320 -57.33 4.53 -9.35
C VAL A 320 -57.42 6.02 -9.69
N THR A 321 -56.86 6.41 -10.83
CA THR A 321 -56.81 7.80 -11.32
C THR A 321 -57.45 7.91 -12.72
N GLY A 322 -57.79 9.13 -13.13
CA GLY A 322 -58.47 9.37 -14.40
C GLY A 322 -59.88 8.76 -14.45
N THR A 323 -60.35 8.41 -15.64
CA THR A 323 -61.72 7.93 -15.89
C THR A 323 -62.04 6.58 -15.23
N GLU A 324 -61.03 5.79 -14.86
CA GLU A 324 -61.23 4.52 -14.13
C GLU A 324 -61.84 4.73 -12.74
N PHE A 325 -61.56 5.87 -12.08
CA PHE A 325 -62.16 6.24 -10.80
C PHE A 325 -63.69 6.31 -10.88
N CYS A 326 -64.23 6.76 -12.02
CA CYS A 326 -65.66 6.86 -12.26
C CYS A 326 -66.29 5.53 -12.71
N ALA A 327 -65.51 4.60 -13.27
CA ALA A 327 -65.99 3.32 -13.78
C ALA A 327 -65.96 2.18 -12.75
N LEU A 328 -65.01 2.21 -11.81
CA LEU A 328 -64.74 1.12 -10.87
C LEU A 328 -65.18 1.46 -9.45
N ASP A 329 -65.82 0.50 -8.78
CA ASP A 329 -66.13 0.54 -7.36
C ASP A 329 -65.31 -0.48 -6.57
N PHE A 330 -64.52 0.04 -5.63
CA PHE A 330 -63.73 -0.71 -4.65
C PHE A 330 -64.29 -0.60 -3.24
N SER A 331 -65.56 -0.19 -3.06
CA SER A 331 -66.22 -0.05 -1.76
C SER A 331 -66.11 -1.30 -0.88
N ALA A 332 -66.20 -2.49 -1.48
CA ALA A 332 -66.02 -3.78 -0.80
C ALA A 332 -64.54 -4.15 -0.50
N CYS A 333 -63.57 -3.40 -1.03
CA CYS A 333 -62.13 -3.67 -0.94
C CYS A 333 -61.36 -2.63 -0.11
N THR A 334 -62.04 -1.84 0.73
CA THR A 334 -61.45 -0.71 1.48
C THR A 334 -60.37 -1.14 2.48
N SER A 335 -60.54 -2.31 3.12
CA SER A 335 -59.53 -3.00 3.92
C SER A 335 -59.80 -4.50 3.86
N VAL A 336 -58.91 -5.25 3.20
CA VAL A 336 -59.03 -6.70 3.01
C VAL A 336 -57.98 -7.39 3.87
N ASP A 337 -58.41 -8.23 4.80
CA ASP A 337 -57.49 -8.89 5.71
C ASP A 337 -56.57 -9.92 4.99
N PRO A 338 -55.36 -10.18 5.51
CA PRO A 338 -54.39 -11.07 4.85
C PRO A 338 -54.92 -12.50 4.67
N GLY A 339 -55.11 -12.91 3.43
CA GLY A 339 -55.69 -14.19 3.04
C GLY A 339 -57.17 -14.11 2.63
N GLU A 340 -57.83 -12.96 2.78
CA GLU A 340 -59.22 -12.74 2.36
C GLU A 340 -59.33 -12.18 0.94
N GLN A 341 -60.58 -12.14 0.44
CA GLN A 341 -60.96 -11.66 -0.88
C GLN A 341 -62.13 -10.69 -0.82
N CYS A 342 -62.21 -9.79 -1.80
CA CYS A 342 -63.27 -8.81 -2.00
C CYS A 342 -63.70 -8.76 -3.48
N GLU A 343 -64.80 -8.05 -3.76
CA GLU A 343 -65.35 -7.92 -5.11
C GLU A 343 -65.17 -6.49 -5.64
N VAL A 344 -64.72 -6.36 -6.89
CA VAL A 344 -64.63 -5.07 -7.60
C VAL A 344 -65.81 -4.98 -8.57
N HIS A 345 -66.62 -3.94 -8.41
CA HIS A 345 -67.84 -3.73 -9.19
C HIS A 345 -67.68 -2.60 -10.21
N CYS A 346 -68.62 -2.53 -11.15
CA CYS A 346 -68.78 -1.36 -12.01
C CYS A 346 -69.68 -0.32 -11.31
N LYS A 347 -69.29 0.96 -11.33
CA LYS A 347 -70.13 2.07 -10.86
C LYS A 347 -71.22 2.39 -11.88
N ASN A 348 -72.45 2.57 -11.42
CA ASN A 348 -73.53 3.13 -12.23
C ASN A 348 -73.10 4.49 -12.83
N PRO A 349 -73.25 4.75 -14.14
CA PRO A 349 -74.05 4.03 -15.14
C PRO A 349 -73.35 2.92 -15.94
N TYR A 350 -72.13 2.50 -15.59
CA TYR A 350 -71.49 1.35 -16.22
C TYR A 350 -72.14 0.03 -15.79
N THR A 351 -72.29 -0.89 -16.74
CA THR A 351 -72.69 -2.29 -16.53
C THR A 351 -71.52 -3.22 -16.84
N GLY A 352 -71.45 -4.36 -16.17
CA GLY A 352 -70.35 -5.31 -16.35
C GLY A 352 -70.34 -6.42 -15.31
N ALA A 353 -69.59 -7.49 -15.59
CA ALA A 353 -69.36 -8.55 -14.62
C ALA A 353 -68.37 -8.06 -13.54
N LYS A 354 -68.66 -8.31 -12.26
CA LYS A 354 -67.73 -8.09 -11.15
C LYS A 354 -66.53 -9.04 -11.23
N THR A 355 -65.40 -8.63 -10.67
CA THR A 355 -64.17 -9.45 -10.56
C THR A 355 -63.76 -9.60 -9.10
N GLU A 356 -63.06 -10.70 -8.78
CA GLU A 356 -62.50 -10.93 -7.45
C GLU A 356 -61.11 -10.28 -7.32
N ALA A 357 -60.81 -9.81 -6.11
CA ALA A 357 -59.52 -9.31 -5.68
C ALA A 357 -59.15 -9.98 -4.35
N TYR A 358 -57.87 -10.25 -4.10
CA TYR A 358 -57.43 -10.93 -2.88
C TYR A 358 -56.19 -10.28 -2.25
N CYS A 359 -56.09 -10.40 -0.93
CA CYS A 359 -54.91 -9.99 -0.17
C CYS A 359 -54.05 -11.22 0.16
N PRO A 360 -52.75 -11.26 -0.16
CA PRO A 360 -51.90 -12.40 0.20
C PRO A 360 -51.81 -12.62 1.72
N GLN A 361 -51.85 -13.88 2.18
CA GLN A 361 -51.80 -14.24 3.62
C GLN A 361 -50.59 -13.67 4.38
N GLY A 362 -49.47 -13.45 3.67
CA GLY A 362 -48.24 -12.86 4.21
C GLY A 362 -48.02 -11.40 3.81
N ASN A 363 -49.06 -10.65 3.44
CA ASN A 363 -48.92 -9.29 2.91
C ASN A 363 -48.33 -8.31 3.96
N THR A 364 -47.23 -7.65 3.60
CA THR A 364 -46.59 -6.61 4.44
C THR A 364 -46.59 -5.23 3.77
N ASN A 365 -47.42 -5.05 2.73
CA ASN A 365 -47.55 -3.82 1.95
C ASN A 365 -49.03 -3.41 1.91
N PRO A 366 -49.44 -2.23 2.43
CA PRO A 366 -50.84 -1.82 2.39
C PRO A 366 -51.39 -1.73 0.95
N ASN A 367 -50.54 -1.51 -0.07
CA ASN A 367 -50.96 -1.48 -1.48
C ASN A 367 -50.84 -2.86 -2.16
N GLY A 368 -50.86 -3.95 -1.40
CA GLY A 368 -50.63 -5.33 -1.87
C GLY A 368 -51.84 -6.07 -2.46
N LEU A 369 -52.97 -5.38 -2.71
CA LEU A 369 -54.19 -6.01 -3.22
C LEU A 369 -53.97 -6.53 -4.65
N VAL A 370 -54.17 -7.82 -4.88
CA VAL A 370 -54.08 -8.43 -6.20
C VAL A 370 -55.48 -8.51 -6.80
N TRP A 371 -55.70 -7.84 -7.94
CA TRP A 371 -57.03 -7.71 -8.57
C TRP A 371 -56.94 -7.75 -10.10
N THR A 372 -58.08 -7.99 -10.75
CA THR A 372 -58.23 -7.89 -12.22
C THR A 372 -59.36 -6.92 -12.55
N ARG A 373 -59.19 -6.10 -13.58
CA ARG A 373 -60.18 -5.08 -13.97
C ARG A 373 -61.48 -5.71 -14.50
N PRO A 374 -62.65 -5.37 -13.95
CA PRO A 374 -63.94 -5.81 -14.49
C PRO A 374 -64.27 -5.10 -15.82
N PRO A 375 -64.94 -5.78 -16.78
CA PRO A 375 -65.32 -5.20 -18.06
C PRO A 375 -66.53 -4.26 -17.92
N CYS A 376 -66.28 -3.05 -17.42
CA CYS A 376 -67.29 -2.01 -17.24
C CYS A 376 -67.55 -1.26 -18.55
N ILE A 377 -68.76 -1.41 -19.09
CA ILE A 377 -69.20 -0.86 -20.38
C ILE A 377 -70.33 0.14 -20.13
N LEU A 378 -70.35 1.24 -20.89
CA LEU A 378 -71.38 2.25 -20.85
C LEU A 378 -72.33 2.06 -22.03
N GLU A 379 -73.47 1.41 -21.82
CA GLU A 379 -74.33 0.95 -22.93
C GLU A 379 -75.08 2.09 -23.66
N THR A 380 -75.49 3.14 -22.94
CA THR A 380 -76.29 4.24 -23.52
C THR A 380 -76.01 5.58 -22.86
N CYS A 381 -76.11 6.65 -23.65
CA CYS A 381 -76.13 8.05 -23.20
C CYS A 381 -77.13 8.87 -24.02
N ASP A 382 -77.62 9.94 -23.40
CA ASP A 382 -78.54 10.91 -24.00
C ASP A 382 -77.97 11.54 -25.29
N GLU A 383 -78.84 12.11 -26.12
CA GLU A 383 -78.40 12.80 -27.35
C GLU A 383 -77.62 14.10 -27.02
N PRO A 384 -76.61 14.48 -27.82
CA PRO A 384 -75.88 15.71 -27.62
C PRO A 384 -76.80 16.92 -27.80
N GLY A 385 -76.88 17.78 -26.77
CA GLY A 385 -77.81 18.92 -26.73
C GLY A 385 -77.58 19.98 -27.81
N THR A 386 -76.39 20.00 -28.43
CA THR A 386 -76.06 20.79 -29.62
C THR A 386 -75.28 19.94 -30.61
N ILE A 387 -75.56 20.09 -31.90
CA ILE A 387 -74.84 19.37 -32.97
C ILE A 387 -73.57 20.17 -33.31
N PRO A 388 -72.35 19.63 -33.13
CA PRO A 388 -71.12 20.32 -33.50
C PRO A 388 -71.01 20.51 -35.02
N ALA A 389 -70.25 21.53 -35.43
CA ALA A 389 -69.89 21.70 -36.83
C ALA A 389 -69.16 20.44 -37.36
N GLY A 390 -69.44 20.07 -38.60
CA GLY A 390 -68.91 18.85 -39.21
C GLY A 390 -69.82 17.62 -39.11
N PHE A 391 -70.89 17.68 -38.33
CA PHE A 391 -71.88 16.61 -38.19
C PHE A 391 -73.27 17.05 -38.66
N ARG A 392 -74.04 16.11 -39.20
CA ARG A 392 -75.47 16.26 -39.50
C ARG A 392 -76.21 14.95 -39.17
N ARG A 393 -77.51 15.04 -38.90
CA ARG A 393 -78.37 13.86 -38.70
C ARG A 393 -79.27 13.68 -39.91
N VAL A 394 -79.22 12.50 -40.52
CA VAL A 394 -80.02 12.14 -41.70
C VAL A 394 -80.65 10.79 -41.43
N ASN A 395 -82.00 10.72 -41.45
CA ASN A 395 -82.76 9.49 -41.18
C ASN A 395 -82.34 8.76 -39.88
N ASP A 396 -82.17 9.51 -38.78
CA ASP A 396 -81.66 9.04 -37.47
C ASP A 396 -80.25 8.43 -37.44
N VAL A 397 -79.52 8.51 -38.55
CA VAL A 397 -78.08 8.20 -38.61
C VAL A 397 -77.28 9.50 -38.57
N TRP A 398 -76.17 9.49 -37.84
CA TRP A 398 -75.20 10.58 -37.90
C TRP A 398 -74.36 10.45 -39.18
N GLU A 399 -74.14 11.55 -39.88
CA GLU A 399 -73.29 11.64 -41.06
C GLU A 399 -72.38 12.87 -40.97
N CYS A 400 -71.30 12.88 -41.75
CA CYS A 400 -70.47 14.07 -41.87
C CYS A 400 -71.17 15.15 -42.70
N ALA A 401 -70.97 16.41 -42.29
CA ALA A 401 -71.46 17.58 -43.01
C ALA A 401 -70.69 17.76 -44.32
N GLN A 402 -71.21 18.62 -45.21
CA GLN A 402 -70.53 18.94 -46.47
C GLN A 402 -69.15 19.57 -46.18
N SER A 403 -68.13 19.13 -46.93
CA SER A 403 -66.70 19.43 -46.70
C SER A 403 -66.06 18.77 -45.47
N TYR A 404 -66.71 17.76 -44.88
CA TYR A 404 -66.15 16.88 -43.85
C TYR A 404 -66.21 15.43 -44.35
N THR A 405 -65.28 14.59 -43.90
CA THR A 405 -65.21 13.16 -44.25
C THR A 405 -65.01 12.30 -43.00
N GLY A 406 -65.22 10.98 -43.15
CA GLY A 406 -65.12 9.98 -42.10
C GLY A 406 -66.44 9.28 -41.79
N PHE A 407 -66.53 8.67 -40.61
CA PHE A 407 -67.68 7.92 -40.12
C PHE A 407 -68.18 8.57 -38.83
N ALA A 408 -69.29 9.30 -38.90
CA ALA A 408 -69.89 9.92 -37.72
C ALA A 408 -70.37 8.86 -36.72
N GLN A 409 -69.87 8.93 -35.49
CA GLN A 409 -70.28 8.05 -34.41
C GLN A 409 -70.68 8.89 -33.19
N LYS A 410 -71.84 8.57 -32.59
CA LYS A 410 -72.16 9.01 -31.22
C LYS A 410 -71.43 8.08 -30.25
N VAL A 411 -70.53 8.64 -29.43
CA VAL A 411 -69.85 7.93 -28.36
C VAL A 411 -70.20 8.57 -27.03
N CYS A 412 -70.37 7.73 -26.01
CA CYS A 412 -70.64 8.17 -24.64
C CYS A 412 -69.31 8.38 -23.94
N ASP A 413 -68.92 9.64 -23.76
CA ASP A 413 -67.69 10.04 -23.07
C ASP A 413 -68.00 10.45 -21.63
N MET A 414 -66.99 10.45 -20.78
CA MET A 414 -67.13 10.75 -19.35
C MET A 414 -66.23 11.91 -18.93
N THR A 415 -66.85 12.93 -18.37
CA THR A 415 -66.14 14.09 -17.80
C THR A 415 -65.40 13.72 -16.51
N GLU A 416 -64.43 14.55 -16.10
CA GLU A 416 -63.70 14.40 -14.83
C GLU A 416 -64.61 14.36 -13.58
N ASN A 417 -65.83 14.89 -13.68
CA ASN A 417 -66.86 14.86 -12.63
C ASN A 417 -67.74 13.60 -12.67
N CYS A 418 -67.36 12.58 -13.43
CA CYS A 418 -68.14 11.36 -13.71
C CYS A 418 -69.50 11.59 -14.40
N GLU A 419 -69.76 12.77 -14.99
CA GLU A 419 -70.94 12.97 -15.83
C GLU A 419 -70.72 12.35 -17.21
N VAL A 420 -71.68 11.55 -17.65
CA VAL A 420 -71.73 11.00 -19.02
C VAL A 420 -72.28 12.07 -19.98
N ARG A 421 -71.60 12.25 -21.12
CA ARG A 421 -72.06 13.12 -22.21
C ARG A 421 -71.89 12.42 -23.55
N ALA A 422 -72.86 12.56 -24.45
CA ALA A 422 -72.65 12.15 -25.83
C ALA A 422 -71.72 13.14 -26.54
N VAL A 423 -70.68 12.59 -27.16
CA VAL A 423 -69.76 13.29 -28.06
C VAL A 423 -69.94 12.71 -29.45
N LEU A 424 -70.06 13.57 -30.46
CA LEU A 424 -70.00 13.14 -31.86
C LEU A 424 -68.54 13.19 -32.30
N GLN A 425 -68.05 12.06 -32.81
CA GLN A 425 -66.69 11.90 -33.29
C GLN A 425 -66.65 11.23 -34.66
N GLY A 426 -65.48 11.24 -35.30
CA GLY A 426 -65.26 10.54 -36.57
C GLY A 426 -65.63 11.31 -37.84
N CYS A 427 -66.03 12.59 -37.75
CA CYS A 427 -66.05 13.52 -38.88
C CYS A 427 -64.99 14.60 -38.68
N ALA A 428 -64.14 14.78 -39.69
CA ALA A 428 -63.12 15.82 -39.70
C ALA A 428 -63.18 16.59 -41.03
N GLN A 429 -62.85 17.88 -40.99
CA GLN A 429 -62.95 18.77 -42.14
C GLN A 429 -61.90 18.39 -43.19
N LEU A 430 -62.23 18.40 -44.49
CA LEU A 430 -61.24 18.26 -45.54
C LEU A 430 -60.34 19.51 -45.56
N VAL A 431 -59.02 19.32 -45.44
CA VAL A 431 -58.03 20.39 -45.35
C VAL A 431 -56.93 20.16 -46.40
N PRO A 432 -56.44 21.19 -47.11
CA PRO A 432 -55.27 21.05 -47.97
C PRO A 432 -54.04 20.61 -47.16
N CYS A 433 -53.29 19.66 -47.69
CA CYS A 433 -52.00 19.30 -47.12
C CYS A 433 -51.01 20.45 -47.36
N GLN A 434 -50.31 20.82 -46.31
CA GLN A 434 -49.18 21.72 -46.32
C GLN A 434 -47.95 20.89 -45.96
N ALA A 435 -46.89 20.99 -46.76
CA ALA A 435 -45.58 20.58 -46.29
C ALA A 435 -45.25 21.39 -45.03
N GLU A 436 -45.07 20.70 -43.90
CA GLU A 436 -44.40 21.29 -42.75
C GLU A 436 -43.06 21.86 -43.24
N GLN A 437 -42.75 23.10 -42.85
CA GLN A 437 -41.61 23.82 -43.40
C GLN A 437 -40.32 23.18 -42.87
N SER A 438 -39.82 22.20 -43.63
CA SER A 438 -38.63 21.46 -43.26
C SER A 438 -37.42 22.37 -43.17
N ASP A 439 -36.39 21.89 -42.48
CA ASP A 439 -35.04 22.44 -42.59
C ASP A 439 -34.67 22.67 -44.06
N CYS A 440 -33.82 23.67 -44.28
CA CYS A 440 -33.29 24.15 -45.55
C CYS A 440 -32.43 23.14 -46.35
N ARG A 441 -32.63 21.85 -46.09
CA ARG A 441 -32.19 20.69 -46.88
C ARG A 441 -33.13 20.40 -48.05
N TYR A 442 -34.41 20.78 -47.98
CA TYR A 442 -35.41 20.47 -49.00
C TYR A 442 -36.14 21.72 -49.54
N ASP A 443 -36.17 21.88 -50.86
CA ASP A 443 -37.07 22.82 -51.53
C ASP A 443 -38.46 22.17 -51.65
N MET A 444 -39.36 22.65 -50.80
CA MET A 444 -40.78 22.25 -50.74
C MET A 444 -41.72 23.38 -51.18
N TYR A 445 -41.25 24.40 -51.91
CA TYR A 445 -42.07 25.57 -52.26
C TYR A 445 -43.34 25.22 -53.06
N GLY A 446 -43.29 24.13 -53.83
CA GLY A 446 -44.45 23.58 -54.55
C GLY A 446 -45.50 22.87 -53.69
N CYS A 447 -45.25 22.67 -52.38
CA CYS A 447 -46.04 21.84 -51.47
C CYS A 447 -46.79 22.62 -50.36
N VAL A 448 -46.81 23.95 -50.42
CA VAL A 448 -47.37 24.81 -49.35
C VAL A 448 -48.90 24.69 -49.21
N SER A 449 -49.62 24.35 -50.29
CA SER A 449 -51.06 24.07 -50.22
C SER A 449 -51.50 23.11 -51.35
N VAL A 450 -51.46 21.82 -51.04
CA VAL A 450 -51.84 20.72 -51.93
C VAL A 450 -53.25 20.27 -51.58
N GLN A 451 -54.21 20.41 -52.50
CA GLN A 451 -55.59 19.99 -52.25
C GLN A 451 -55.67 18.46 -52.06
N PRO A 452 -56.63 17.93 -51.27
CA PRO A 452 -56.90 16.49 -51.21
C PRO A 452 -57.04 15.91 -52.63
N GLY A 453 -56.29 14.84 -52.91
CA GLY A 453 -56.18 14.19 -54.23
C GLY A 453 -55.07 14.72 -55.14
N SER A 454 -54.36 15.79 -54.75
CA SER A 454 -53.30 16.42 -55.57
C SER A 454 -51.87 16.05 -55.11
N SER A 455 -50.86 16.41 -55.91
CA SER A 455 -49.45 16.14 -55.61
C SER A 455 -48.53 17.32 -55.93
N CYS A 456 -47.36 17.34 -55.30
CA CYS A 456 -46.31 18.35 -55.43
C CYS A 456 -44.92 17.69 -55.55
N ARG A 457 -43.91 18.47 -55.95
CA ARG A 457 -42.51 18.01 -56.12
C ARG A 457 -41.63 18.56 -55.00
N ILE A 458 -40.69 17.73 -54.52
CA ILE A 458 -39.78 18.04 -53.42
C ILE A 458 -38.35 17.73 -53.88
N ARG A 459 -37.44 18.70 -53.72
CA ARG A 459 -36.05 18.62 -54.20
C ARG A 459 -35.07 18.88 -53.08
N CYS A 460 -33.81 18.49 -53.27
CA CYS A 460 -32.72 18.98 -52.43
C CYS A 460 -32.48 20.47 -52.70
N GLN A 461 -32.36 21.26 -51.62
CA GLN A 461 -32.01 22.67 -51.68
C GLN A 461 -30.47 22.81 -51.76
N VAL A 462 -29.97 23.73 -52.58
CA VAL A 462 -28.51 23.99 -52.72
C VAL A 462 -27.95 24.41 -51.34
N PRO A 463 -26.84 23.82 -50.85
CA PRO A 463 -25.81 23.06 -51.58
C PRO A 463 -26.01 21.54 -51.69
N PHE A 464 -27.10 20.97 -51.15
CA PHE A 464 -27.31 19.53 -51.19
C PHE A 464 -27.62 19.00 -52.59
N ALA A 465 -27.05 17.84 -52.92
CA ALA A 465 -27.34 17.09 -54.14
C ALA A 465 -28.12 15.81 -53.81
N GLY A 466 -29.02 15.40 -54.70
CA GLY A 466 -29.86 14.22 -54.46
C GLY A 466 -30.97 14.02 -55.46
N THR A 467 -31.84 13.05 -55.18
CA THR A 467 -33.01 12.72 -56.01
C THR A 467 -34.18 13.69 -55.78
N GLU A 468 -35.11 13.76 -56.73
CA GLU A 468 -36.41 14.45 -56.54
C GLU A 468 -37.46 13.42 -56.08
N THR A 469 -38.28 13.78 -55.08
CA THR A 469 -39.43 12.98 -54.65
C THR A 469 -40.75 13.74 -54.85
N THR A 470 -41.87 13.04 -54.72
CA THR A 470 -43.22 13.60 -54.89
C THR A 470 -43.97 13.48 -53.57
N GLY A 471 -44.59 14.57 -53.12
CA GLY A 471 -45.54 14.57 -52.01
C GLY A 471 -46.96 14.46 -52.54
N THR A 472 -47.79 13.63 -51.93
CA THR A 472 -49.19 13.39 -52.31
C THR A 472 -50.13 13.71 -51.16
N CYS A 473 -51.19 14.47 -51.43
CA CYS A 473 -52.26 14.72 -50.47
C CYS A 473 -53.40 13.74 -50.76
N LEU A 474 -53.80 12.93 -49.78
CA LEU A 474 -54.84 11.91 -49.98
C LEU A 474 -56.23 12.55 -50.16
N ASP A 475 -57.11 11.94 -50.97
CA ASP A 475 -58.46 12.46 -51.28
C ASP A 475 -59.35 12.71 -50.05
N GLY A 476 -59.08 12.01 -48.95
CA GLY A 476 -59.78 12.14 -47.67
C GLY A 476 -59.02 12.94 -46.61
N ASN A 477 -58.01 13.73 -46.97
CA ASN A 477 -57.15 14.37 -45.98
C ASN A 477 -57.88 15.42 -45.11
N THR A 478 -57.70 15.32 -43.79
CA THR A 478 -58.30 16.23 -42.80
C THR A 478 -57.30 16.90 -41.87
N ALA A 479 -56.00 16.77 -42.14
CA ALA A 479 -54.93 17.29 -41.29
C ALA A 479 -53.97 18.15 -42.12
N THR A 480 -53.52 19.29 -41.60
CA THR A 480 -52.64 20.21 -42.35
C THR A 480 -51.30 19.58 -42.72
N ASP A 481 -50.81 18.62 -41.94
CA ASP A 481 -49.57 17.86 -42.11
C ASP A 481 -49.74 16.60 -43.00
N GLY A 482 -50.94 16.30 -43.50
CA GLY A 482 -51.26 15.05 -44.21
C GLY A 482 -50.62 14.84 -45.59
N LEU A 483 -49.57 15.58 -45.93
CA LEU A 483 -48.79 15.37 -47.14
C LEU A 483 -47.97 14.08 -46.98
N VAL A 484 -48.28 13.05 -47.74
CA VAL A 484 -47.50 11.81 -47.76
C VAL A 484 -46.34 11.96 -48.72
N TRP A 485 -45.12 12.03 -48.21
CA TRP A 485 -43.89 12.09 -48.98
C TRP A 485 -42.80 11.23 -48.34
N SER A 486 -41.81 10.85 -49.13
CA SER A 486 -40.53 10.33 -48.62
C SER A 486 -39.45 11.40 -48.78
N PRO A 487 -38.60 11.64 -47.77
CA PRO A 487 -37.51 12.60 -47.91
C PRO A 487 -36.54 12.13 -49.01
N PRO A 488 -36.17 13.01 -49.95
CA PRO A 488 -35.14 12.69 -50.92
C PRO A 488 -33.80 12.51 -50.20
N VAL A 489 -32.95 11.64 -50.75
CA VAL A 489 -31.59 11.44 -50.22
C VAL A 489 -30.74 12.63 -50.66
N CYS A 490 -30.65 13.63 -49.78
CA CYS A 490 -29.87 14.85 -49.99
C CYS A 490 -28.53 14.75 -49.26
N THR A 491 -27.45 14.49 -50.00
CA THR A 491 -26.08 14.47 -49.46
C THR A 491 -25.37 15.79 -49.71
N ILE A 492 -24.39 16.09 -48.87
CA ILE A 492 -23.46 17.20 -49.09
C ILE A 492 -22.06 16.63 -49.28
N ASP A 493 -21.73 16.38 -50.55
CA ASP A 493 -20.49 15.67 -50.91
C ASP A 493 -19.24 16.55 -50.75
N THR A 494 -19.42 17.89 -50.69
CA THR A 494 -18.33 18.83 -50.39
C THR A 494 -18.81 20.02 -49.54
N CYS A 495 -18.01 20.37 -48.54
CA CYS A 495 -18.01 21.68 -47.88
C CYS A 495 -16.60 22.30 -48.01
N ALA A 496 -16.49 23.62 -47.88
CA ALA A 496 -15.21 24.34 -47.91
C ALA A 496 -14.21 23.76 -46.90
N ASP A 497 -12.91 24.02 -47.06
CA ASP A 497 -11.93 23.72 -46.00
C ASP A 497 -12.01 24.77 -44.89
N PRO A 498 -11.78 24.39 -43.61
CA PRO A 498 -11.75 25.34 -42.51
C PRO A 498 -10.59 26.32 -42.68
N ALA A 499 -10.81 27.58 -42.28
CA ALA A 499 -9.82 28.64 -42.41
C ALA A 499 -8.67 28.57 -41.39
N ASP A 500 -8.89 27.87 -40.27
CA ASP A 500 -7.87 27.54 -39.27
C ASP A 500 -7.99 26.04 -38.94
N GLY A 501 -6.83 25.38 -38.84
CA GLY A 501 -6.71 23.93 -38.71
C GLY A 501 -6.55 23.44 -37.27
N GLY A 502 -6.25 24.29 -36.27
CA GLY A 502 -6.32 23.93 -34.84
C GLY A 502 -5.80 22.54 -34.41
N GLY A 503 -4.56 22.17 -34.78
CA GLY A 503 -3.98 20.84 -34.50
C GLY A 503 -4.00 19.87 -35.69
N TYR A 504 -4.51 20.32 -36.84
CA TYR A 504 -4.59 19.57 -38.09
C TYR A 504 -3.85 20.34 -39.19
N GLN A 505 -3.27 19.62 -40.15
CA GLN A 505 -2.61 20.17 -41.33
C GLN A 505 -3.12 19.50 -42.60
N LYS A 506 -3.00 20.16 -43.76
CA LYS A 506 -3.42 19.60 -45.05
C LYS A 506 -2.20 19.31 -45.92
N VAL A 507 -1.93 18.03 -46.18
CA VAL A 507 -0.81 17.54 -46.98
C VAL A 507 -1.38 16.84 -48.21
N GLU A 508 -0.98 17.26 -49.42
CA GLU A 508 -1.45 16.68 -50.69
C GLU A 508 -2.99 16.53 -50.82
N ASN A 509 -3.74 17.51 -50.31
CA ASN A 509 -5.21 17.51 -50.17
C ASN A 509 -5.82 16.53 -49.16
N VAL A 510 -5.03 15.72 -48.47
CA VAL A 510 -5.46 14.91 -47.32
C VAL A 510 -5.30 15.72 -46.04
N TRP A 511 -6.24 15.59 -45.10
CA TRP A 511 -6.10 16.13 -43.75
C TRP A 511 -5.31 15.13 -42.90
N GLU A 512 -4.32 15.62 -42.18
CA GLU A 512 -3.45 14.86 -41.27
C GLU A 512 -3.33 15.63 -39.94
N CYS A 513 -2.85 14.98 -38.89
CA CYS A 513 -2.55 15.68 -37.64
C CYS A 513 -1.31 16.58 -37.82
N ALA A 514 -1.35 17.78 -37.24
CA ALA A 514 -0.21 18.68 -37.22
C ALA A 514 0.89 18.13 -36.28
N PRO A 515 2.16 18.55 -36.41
CA PRO A 515 3.22 18.16 -35.49
C PRO A 515 2.84 18.43 -34.02
N GLY A 516 3.05 17.44 -33.15
CA GLY A 516 2.60 17.47 -31.74
C GLY A 516 1.13 17.04 -31.53
N TYR A 517 0.49 16.48 -32.55
CA TYR A 517 -0.84 15.86 -32.48
C TYR A 517 -0.80 14.49 -33.15
N SER A 518 -1.56 13.53 -32.63
CA SER A 518 -1.66 12.19 -33.20
C SER A 518 -3.09 11.67 -33.26
N GLY A 519 -3.29 10.60 -34.05
CA GLY A 519 -4.60 10.01 -34.35
C GLY A 519 -4.85 9.93 -35.85
N MET A 520 -6.13 9.93 -36.26
CA MET A 520 -6.54 9.91 -37.66
C MET A 520 -7.46 11.09 -37.93
N ALA A 521 -6.92 12.10 -38.62
CA ALA A 521 -7.69 13.26 -39.05
C ALA A 521 -8.85 12.86 -39.95
N THR A 522 -10.05 13.27 -39.57
CA THR A 522 -11.28 13.07 -40.33
C THR A 522 -11.96 14.43 -40.54
N LYS A 523 -12.23 14.77 -41.80
CA LYS A 523 -13.05 15.93 -42.15
C LYS A 523 -14.49 15.47 -42.34
N THR A 524 -15.40 16.00 -41.55
CA THR A 524 -16.85 15.90 -41.76
C THR A 524 -17.42 17.28 -42.07
N CYS A 525 -18.56 17.33 -42.73
CA CYS A 525 -19.31 18.58 -42.93
C CYS A 525 -20.46 18.58 -41.92
N GLN A 526 -20.35 19.38 -40.87
CA GLN A 526 -21.43 19.55 -39.90
C GLN A 526 -22.38 20.64 -40.40
N TRP A 527 -23.67 20.31 -40.42
CA TRP A 527 -24.72 21.23 -40.82
C TRP A 527 -25.23 22.01 -39.60
N ALA A 528 -25.29 23.34 -39.70
CA ALA A 528 -26.01 24.16 -38.74
C ALA A 528 -27.47 24.31 -39.21
N GLU A 529 -28.40 23.61 -38.55
CA GLU A 529 -29.82 23.57 -38.93
C GLU A 529 -30.45 24.98 -38.94
N ASP A 530 -30.11 25.83 -37.97
CA ASP A 530 -30.62 27.21 -37.87
C ASP A 530 -30.05 28.19 -38.91
N ALA A 531 -28.85 27.93 -39.43
CA ALA A 531 -28.09 28.87 -40.26
C ALA A 531 -28.09 28.51 -41.75
N CYS A 532 -28.47 27.27 -42.10
CA CYS A 532 -28.46 26.76 -43.47
C CYS A 532 -27.06 26.76 -44.13
N GLU A 533 -26.01 26.62 -43.31
CA GLU A 533 -24.62 26.61 -43.75
C GLU A 533 -23.91 25.33 -43.30
N ALA A 534 -23.06 24.81 -44.19
CA ALA A 534 -22.26 23.63 -43.94
C ALA A 534 -20.85 24.02 -43.49
N SER A 535 -20.58 23.87 -42.20
CA SER A 535 -19.28 24.14 -41.61
C SER A 535 -18.42 22.87 -41.63
N PRO A 536 -17.18 22.92 -42.13
CA PRO A 536 -16.25 21.81 -42.00
C PRO A 536 -15.84 21.63 -40.54
N VAL A 537 -15.85 20.38 -40.07
CA VAL A 537 -15.37 19.99 -38.75
C VAL A 537 -14.27 18.95 -38.92
N LEU A 538 -13.13 19.22 -38.30
CA LEU A 538 -12.01 18.28 -38.22
C LEU A 538 -12.06 17.57 -36.87
N SER A 539 -11.93 16.24 -36.88
CA SER A 539 -11.93 15.43 -35.67
C SER A 539 -10.90 14.29 -35.77
N GLY A 540 -10.49 13.74 -34.63
CA GLY A 540 -9.61 12.57 -34.57
C GLY A 540 -8.10 12.84 -34.44
N CYS A 541 -7.67 14.10 -34.29
CA CYS A 541 -6.32 14.45 -33.83
C CYS A 541 -6.38 14.99 -32.41
N VAL A 542 -5.53 14.44 -31.54
CA VAL A 542 -5.43 14.78 -30.11
C VAL A 542 -4.00 15.24 -29.81
N PRO A 543 -3.78 16.27 -28.96
CA PRO A 543 -2.42 16.71 -28.62
C PRO A 543 -1.61 15.58 -28.01
N GLU A 544 -0.41 15.36 -28.53
CA GLU A 544 0.57 14.42 -27.98
C GLU A 544 0.95 14.81 -26.54
N GLN A 545 0.98 13.82 -25.65
CA GLN A 545 1.28 14.01 -24.22
C GLN A 545 2.64 13.39 -23.86
N PRO A 546 3.48 14.08 -23.08
CA PRO A 546 4.71 13.49 -22.58
C PRO A 546 4.39 12.32 -21.63
N CYS A 547 5.24 11.30 -21.61
CA CYS A 547 5.04 10.17 -20.72
C CYS A 547 5.32 10.52 -19.26
N ARG A 548 4.58 9.88 -18.35
CA ARG A 548 4.81 9.93 -16.91
C ARG A 548 6.07 9.15 -16.53
N LEU A 549 6.68 9.51 -15.40
CA LEU A 549 7.75 8.69 -14.80
C LEU A 549 7.23 7.27 -14.52
N PRO A 550 8.09 6.24 -14.70
CA PRO A 550 7.74 4.86 -14.37
C PRO A 550 7.55 4.71 -12.86
N ASP A 551 6.84 3.68 -12.44
CA ASP A 551 6.76 3.33 -11.02
C ASP A 551 8.15 2.87 -10.53
N LEU A 552 8.66 3.55 -9.49
CA LEU A 552 9.97 3.30 -8.89
C LEU A 552 9.88 2.38 -7.66
N GLY A 553 8.68 1.97 -7.26
CA GLY A 553 8.43 1.19 -6.05
C GLY A 553 8.75 1.93 -4.75
N ASP A 554 8.96 1.16 -3.68
CA ASP A 554 9.08 1.68 -2.31
C ASP A 554 10.38 2.47 -2.02
N VAL A 555 11.32 2.57 -2.97
CA VAL A 555 12.61 3.27 -2.77
C VAL A 555 12.94 4.23 -3.93
N PRO A 556 12.21 5.36 -4.08
CA PRO A 556 12.37 6.27 -5.22
C PRO A 556 13.78 6.86 -5.35
N CYS A 557 14.48 7.08 -4.23
CA CYS A 557 15.80 7.72 -4.21
C CYS A 557 16.97 6.83 -4.63
N MET A 558 16.75 5.56 -4.97
CA MET A 558 17.77 4.72 -5.62
C MET A 558 18.08 5.17 -7.06
N TYR A 559 17.18 5.95 -7.66
CA TYR A 559 17.18 6.25 -9.09
C TYR A 559 17.29 7.76 -9.35
N ASP A 560 18.25 8.14 -10.19
CA ASP A 560 18.31 9.47 -10.78
C ASP A 560 17.41 9.50 -12.01
N THR A 561 16.22 10.09 -11.86
CA THR A 561 15.24 10.28 -12.94
C THR A 561 15.25 11.70 -13.50
N SER A 562 16.25 12.52 -13.19
CA SER A 562 16.30 13.94 -13.61
C SER A 562 16.24 14.13 -15.13
N GLY A 563 16.81 13.19 -15.89
CA GLY A 563 16.74 13.16 -17.36
C GLY A 563 15.41 12.67 -17.94
N CYS A 564 14.47 12.19 -17.12
CA CYS A 564 13.22 11.55 -17.54
C CYS A 564 11.95 12.36 -17.21
N MET A 565 12.07 13.64 -16.83
CA MET A 565 10.90 14.50 -16.65
C MET A 565 10.41 15.05 -18.00
N ASN A 566 9.12 14.85 -18.29
CA ASN A 566 8.43 15.34 -19.50
C ASN A 566 9.00 14.81 -20.83
N VAL A 567 9.22 13.50 -20.94
CA VAL A 567 9.72 12.86 -22.16
C VAL A 567 8.64 12.87 -23.25
N GLU A 568 8.87 13.61 -24.33
CA GLU A 568 7.95 13.69 -25.48
C GLU A 568 7.76 12.32 -26.17
N PRO A 569 6.63 12.08 -26.86
CA PRO A 569 6.40 10.84 -27.61
C PRO A 569 7.52 10.48 -28.60
N GLY A 570 7.91 9.21 -28.60
CA GLY A 570 9.02 8.70 -29.42
C GLY A 570 10.42 9.12 -28.95
N LYS A 571 10.56 9.87 -27.86
CA LYS A 571 11.88 10.16 -27.26
C LYS A 571 12.28 9.08 -26.26
N VAL A 572 13.59 9.05 -26.01
CA VAL A 572 14.25 8.19 -25.02
C VAL A 572 14.87 9.08 -23.96
N CYS A 573 14.72 8.70 -22.70
CA CYS A 573 15.52 9.19 -21.59
C CYS A 573 16.30 8.02 -20.97
N SER A 574 17.21 8.31 -20.04
CA SER A 574 17.93 7.26 -19.32
C SER A 574 17.78 7.45 -17.81
N ILE A 575 17.50 6.36 -17.11
CA ILE A 575 17.54 6.29 -15.65
C ILE A 575 18.85 5.63 -15.24
N ARG A 576 19.53 6.19 -14.24
CA ARG A 576 20.76 5.66 -13.65
C ARG A 576 20.61 5.57 -12.13
N CYS A 577 21.52 4.86 -11.47
CA CYS A 577 21.56 4.83 -10.02
C CYS A 577 21.97 6.20 -9.46
N GLN A 578 21.20 6.70 -8.49
CA GLN A 578 21.51 7.94 -7.78
C GLN A 578 22.69 7.69 -6.83
N ALA A 579 23.70 8.56 -6.80
CA ALA A 579 24.81 8.41 -5.85
C ALA A 579 24.27 8.45 -4.39
N PRO A 580 24.71 7.56 -3.49
CA PRO A 580 25.90 6.71 -3.59
C PRO A 580 25.66 5.30 -4.17
N TYR A 581 24.48 5.00 -4.71
CA TYR A 581 24.23 3.74 -5.41
C TYR A 581 25.02 3.65 -6.73
N ILE A 582 25.39 2.44 -7.12
CA ILE A 582 26.22 2.10 -8.27
C ILE A 582 25.51 1.00 -9.07
N GLY A 583 25.37 1.20 -10.38
CA GLY A 583 24.78 0.23 -11.30
C GLY A 583 24.85 0.73 -12.74
N PRO A 584 24.44 -0.10 -13.72
CA PRO A 584 24.35 0.33 -15.11
C PRO A 584 23.28 1.41 -15.30
N GLN A 585 23.38 2.18 -16.38
CA GLN A 585 22.31 3.06 -16.86
C GLN A 585 21.37 2.26 -17.79
N THR A 586 20.08 2.54 -17.73
CA THR A 586 19.04 1.90 -18.55
C THR A 586 18.18 2.94 -19.25
N ASP A 587 17.88 2.68 -20.52
CA ASP A 587 17.07 3.58 -21.35
C ASP A 587 15.57 3.28 -21.22
N PHE A 588 14.79 4.36 -21.19
CA PHE A 588 13.33 4.38 -21.06
C PHE A 588 12.74 5.18 -22.22
N THR A 589 11.75 4.62 -22.90
CA THR A 589 11.17 5.17 -24.13
C THR A 589 9.73 5.59 -23.90
N CYS A 590 9.34 6.77 -24.37
CA CYS A 590 7.93 7.14 -24.48
C CYS A 590 7.37 6.64 -25.82
N PRO A 591 6.23 5.91 -25.87
CA PRO A 591 5.65 5.47 -27.14
C PRO A 591 5.43 6.62 -28.11
N VAL A 592 5.68 6.37 -29.40
CA VAL A 592 5.33 7.31 -30.48
C VAL A 592 3.81 7.52 -30.48
N ALA A 593 3.34 8.73 -30.76
CA ALA A 593 1.92 9.07 -30.78
C ALA A 593 1.17 8.90 -29.44
N ASN A 594 1.87 8.92 -28.29
CA ASN A 594 1.20 8.91 -26.99
C ASN A 594 0.30 10.14 -26.79
N THR A 595 -0.96 9.91 -26.43
CA THR A 595 -1.99 10.93 -26.12
C THR A 595 -2.55 10.79 -24.71
N ASP A 596 -2.07 9.80 -23.95
CA ASP A 596 -2.47 9.56 -22.56
C ASP A 596 -1.42 10.15 -21.60
N PRO A 597 -1.78 11.16 -20.77
CA PRO A 597 -0.84 11.76 -19.83
C PRO A 597 -0.44 10.83 -18.67
N GLU A 598 -1.17 9.74 -18.43
CA GLU A 598 -0.83 8.74 -17.41
C GLU A 598 0.01 7.57 -17.97
N MET A 599 0.29 7.53 -19.29
CA MET A 599 1.15 6.51 -19.89
C MET A 599 2.56 6.58 -19.28
N PRO A 600 3.02 5.53 -18.57
CA PRO A 600 4.35 5.50 -18.01
C PRO A 600 5.39 5.25 -19.11
N LEU A 601 6.60 5.77 -18.89
CA LEU A 601 7.78 5.43 -19.67
C LEU A 601 8.04 3.91 -19.69
N GLN A 602 8.37 3.37 -20.86
CA GLN A 602 8.61 1.94 -21.06
C GLN A 602 10.11 1.63 -21.00
N GLY A 603 10.51 0.77 -20.08
CA GLY A 603 11.89 0.36 -19.87
C GLY A 603 12.01 -0.67 -18.73
N VAL A 604 13.25 -0.99 -18.34
CA VAL A 604 13.57 -1.84 -17.18
C VAL A 604 14.45 -1.01 -16.24
N LEU A 605 14.11 -0.95 -14.96
CA LEU A 605 14.89 -0.20 -13.98
C LEU A 605 16.32 -0.75 -13.85
N PRO A 606 17.33 0.11 -13.61
CA PRO A 606 18.70 -0.34 -13.47
C PRO A 606 18.89 -1.11 -12.16
N VAL A 607 19.73 -2.15 -12.17
CA VAL A 607 20.07 -2.88 -10.94
C VAL A 607 21.06 -2.05 -10.13
N CYS A 608 20.54 -1.32 -9.13
CA CYS A 608 21.34 -0.45 -8.28
C CYS A 608 21.79 -1.15 -7.01
N GLY A 609 23.11 -1.30 -6.86
CA GLY A 609 23.76 -1.76 -5.64
C GLY A 609 24.42 -0.60 -4.88
N CYS A 610 24.98 -0.91 -3.71
CA CYS A 610 25.77 0.02 -2.90
C CYS A 610 27.24 -0.41 -2.90
N ALA A 611 28.12 0.47 -2.41
CA ALA A 611 29.54 0.19 -2.21
C ALA A 611 29.78 -1.09 -1.38
N GLU A 612 31.02 -1.60 -1.40
CA GLU A 612 31.43 -2.68 -0.50
C GLU A 612 31.49 -2.17 0.95
N ALA A 613 31.07 -2.99 1.92
CA ALA A 613 31.23 -2.65 3.33
C ALA A 613 32.72 -2.58 3.67
N ASN A 614 33.17 -1.43 4.18
CA ASN A 614 34.57 -1.19 4.54
C ASN A 614 34.66 -0.50 5.93
N PRO A 615 35.15 -1.19 6.97
CA PRO A 615 35.64 -2.57 6.96
C PRO A 615 34.52 -3.59 6.71
N ILE A 616 34.89 -4.77 6.20
CA ILE A 616 33.98 -5.92 6.11
C ILE A 616 33.64 -6.37 7.54
N PRO A 617 32.36 -6.53 7.90
CA PRO A 617 31.98 -6.96 9.24
C PRO A 617 32.56 -8.34 9.61
N PRO A 618 32.85 -8.58 10.91
CA PRO A 618 33.22 -9.92 11.39
C PRO A 618 32.18 -10.96 10.97
N GLY A 619 32.66 -12.12 10.54
CA GLY A 619 31.80 -13.21 10.05
C GLY A 619 31.60 -13.27 8.54
N TYR A 620 32.13 -12.30 7.79
CA TYR A 620 32.05 -12.26 6.33
C TYR A 620 33.45 -12.28 5.70
N ASN A 621 33.61 -13.08 4.66
CA ASN A 621 34.73 -13.04 3.73
C ASN A 621 34.24 -12.50 2.38
N VAL A 622 35.12 -11.77 1.67
CA VAL A 622 34.86 -11.36 0.29
C VAL A 622 35.87 -12.01 -0.65
N THR A 623 35.39 -12.54 -1.76
CA THR A 623 36.22 -13.01 -2.88
C THR A 623 35.82 -12.23 -4.13
N ARG A 624 36.79 -11.50 -4.71
CA ARG A 624 36.60 -10.77 -5.96
C ARG A 624 37.14 -11.62 -7.11
N ASP A 625 36.28 -11.98 -8.06
CA ASP A 625 36.73 -12.62 -9.29
C ASP A 625 37.42 -11.58 -10.19
N GLN A 626 38.66 -11.85 -10.60
CA GLN A 626 39.44 -10.93 -11.42
C GLN A 626 39.01 -10.89 -12.88
N PHE A 627 38.28 -11.89 -13.36
CA PHE A 627 37.84 -11.99 -14.76
C PHE A 627 36.46 -11.39 -14.99
N GLU A 628 35.54 -11.58 -14.04
CA GLU A 628 34.16 -11.06 -14.15
C GLU A 628 33.92 -9.75 -13.39
N ASN A 629 34.88 -9.32 -12.55
CA ASN A 629 34.71 -8.20 -11.61
C ASN A 629 33.49 -8.36 -10.67
N THR A 630 33.05 -9.60 -10.48
CA THR A 630 31.99 -10.00 -9.55
C THR A 630 32.56 -10.18 -8.15
N VAL A 631 31.77 -9.76 -7.15
CA VAL A 631 32.15 -9.73 -5.75
C VAL A 631 31.26 -10.74 -5.01
N THR A 632 31.83 -11.89 -4.67
CA THR A 632 31.12 -12.94 -3.95
C THR A 632 31.37 -12.77 -2.45
N TYR A 633 30.30 -12.78 -1.67
CA TYR A 633 30.40 -12.82 -0.21
C TYR A 633 30.23 -14.26 0.26
N SER A 634 30.95 -14.65 1.29
CA SER A 634 30.85 -15.95 1.95
C SER A 634 30.99 -15.77 3.45
N CYS A 635 30.52 -16.75 4.25
CA CYS A 635 30.74 -16.69 5.68
C CYS A 635 32.21 -16.98 6.01
N ALA A 636 32.76 -16.23 6.96
CA ALA A 636 34.13 -16.40 7.42
C ALA A 636 34.29 -17.73 8.18
N THR A 637 35.54 -18.16 8.37
CA THR A 637 35.87 -19.33 9.20
C THR A 637 35.19 -19.27 10.56
N GLY A 638 34.40 -20.30 10.87
CA GLY A 638 33.64 -20.38 12.12
C GLY A 638 32.21 -19.81 12.07
N TYR A 639 31.77 -19.26 10.94
CA TYR A 639 30.42 -18.73 10.74
C TYR A 639 29.65 -19.59 9.72
N GLY A 640 28.35 -19.74 9.94
CA GLY A 640 27.43 -20.48 9.07
C GLY A 640 26.35 -19.57 8.47
N GLY A 641 25.60 -20.13 7.51
CA GLY A 641 24.50 -19.47 6.79
C GLY A 641 24.86 -19.08 5.35
N VAL A 642 24.14 -18.11 4.79
CA VAL A 642 24.31 -17.62 3.41
C VAL A 642 24.57 -16.12 3.45
N ALA A 643 25.81 -15.71 3.13
CA ALA A 643 26.20 -14.31 3.09
C ALA A 643 25.38 -13.51 2.07
N GLN A 644 24.72 -12.45 2.52
CA GLN A 644 23.98 -11.52 1.67
C GLN A 644 24.42 -10.09 1.98
N LYS A 645 24.61 -9.27 0.93
CA LYS A 645 24.72 -7.82 1.06
C LYS A 645 23.38 -7.20 0.70
N VAL A 646 22.77 -6.52 1.66
CA VAL A 646 21.53 -5.76 1.48
C VAL A 646 21.87 -4.27 1.51
N CYS A 647 21.43 -3.54 0.49
CA CYS A 647 21.59 -2.10 0.42
C CYS A 647 20.26 -1.46 0.84
N LEU A 648 20.08 -1.23 2.13
CA LEU A 648 18.87 -0.59 2.64
C LEU A 648 18.96 0.92 2.43
N PRO A 649 17.89 1.60 1.97
CA PRO A 649 17.83 3.05 2.01
C PRO A 649 17.85 3.51 3.46
N GLY A 650 18.76 4.42 3.80
CA GLY A 650 18.74 5.11 5.08
C GLY A 650 17.41 5.86 5.25
N SER A 651 16.90 5.90 6.48
CA SER A 651 15.60 6.52 6.83
C SER A 651 15.57 8.05 6.74
N GLY A 652 16.59 8.67 6.14
CA GLY A 652 16.74 10.11 5.98
C GLY A 652 16.55 10.59 4.54
N PRO A 653 16.19 11.87 4.33
CA PRO A 653 15.94 12.44 2.99
C PRO A 653 17.18 12.50 2.09
N GLU A 654 18.37 12.32 2.66
CA GLU A 654 19.65 12.30 1.91
C GLU A 654 19.95 10.92 1.28
N CYS A 655 19.13 9.90 1.57
CA CYS A 655 19.31 8.52 1.12
C CYS A 655 20.76 8.03 1.19
N THR A 656 21.35 8.21 2.38
CA THR A 656 22.56 7.50 2.80
C THR A 656 22.33 5.99 2.69
N VAL A 657 23.39 5.26 2.33
CA VAL A 657 23.29 3.81 2.05
C VAL A 657 24.41 3.10 2.77
N ASP A 658 24.09 2.52 3.91
CA ASP A 658 25.01 1.67 4.64
C ASP A 658 24.82 0.22 4.17
N PRO A 659 25.86 -0.43 3.60
CA PRO A 659 25.77 -1.83 3.17
C PRO A 659 25.60 -2.74 4.38
N LEU A 660 24.39 -3.28 4.57
CA LEU A 660 24.09 -4.23 5.63
C LEU A 660 24.45 -5.65 5.18
N MET A 661 25.45 -6.24 5.84
CA MET A 661 25.78 -7.65 5.66
C MET A 661 24.89 -8.51 6.55
N THR A 662 24.18 -9.46 5.97
CA THR A 662 23.25 -10.37 6.66
C THR A 662 23.50 -11.83 6.28
N GLY A 663 22.92 -12.74 7.07
CA GLY A 663 22.87 -14.17 6.74
C GLY A 663 24.11 -14.99 7.11
N CYS A 664 25.19 -14.39 7.62
CA CYS A 664 26.24 -15.12 8.35
C CYS A 664 26.11 -14.88 9.86
N ALA A 665 26.05 -15.97 10.63
CA ALA A 665 26.03 -15.94 12.08
C ALA A 665 26.89 -17.05 12.68
N ILE A 666 27.23 -16.92 13.96
CA ILE A 666 27.95 -17.97 14.70
C ILE A 666 26.95 -19.09 15.01
N PRO A 667 27.20 -20.35 14.60
CA PRO A 667 26.37 -21.47 15.00
C PRO A 667 26.56 -21.78 16.49
N LEU A 668 25.53 -21.51 17.29
CA LEU A 668 25.50 -21.80 18.73
C LEU A 668 24.53 -22.95 19.00
N ALA A 669 24.93 -23.99 19.72
CA ALA A 669 23.99 -25.00 20.19
C ALA A 669 22.88 -24.33 21.01
N CYS A 670 21.63 -24.70 20.80
CA CYS A 670 20.53 -23.84 21.27
C CYS A 670 20.36 -23.78 22.81
N GLU A 671 20.81 -24.82 23.52
CA GLU A 671 20.98 -24.87 24.98
C GLU A 671 21.87 -26.09 25.31
N ALA A 672 22.60 -26.07 26.43
CA ALA A 672 23.49 -27.15 26.86
C ALA A 672 23.50 -27.33 28.40
N VAL A 673 23.42 -28.57 28.88
CA VAL A 673 23.28 -28.93 30.31
C VAL A 673 24.22 -30.08 30.68
N PHE A 674 24.98 -29.94 31.77
CA PHE A 674 25.78 -31.02 32.34
C PHE A 674 25.00 -31.79 33.42
N GLN A 675 24.91 -33.11 33.27
CA GLN A 675 24.35 -34.06 34.22
C GLN A 675 25.50 -34.85 34.87
N ASP A 676 25.74 -34.59 36.16
CA ASP A 676 26.73 -35.31 36.97
C ASP A 676 26.27 -36.76 37.25
N GLU A 677 27.13 -37.74 37.00
CA GLU A 677 26.91 -39.16 37.32
C GLU A 677 27.77 -39.64 38.51
N GLY A 678 28.61 -38.76 39.08
CA GLY A 678 29.37 -39.03 40.29
C GLY A 678 30.73 -38.35 40.29
N THR A 679 30.89 -37.36 41.16
CA THR A 679 32.12 -36.59 41.31
C THR A 679 33.07 -37.20 42.34
N GLY A 680 34.34 -37.35 41.96
CA GLY A 680 35.45 -37.59 42.87
C GLY A 680 36.28 -36.31 43.03
N GLU A 681 37.14 -36.20 44.04
CA GLU A 681 38.01 -35.03 44.21
C GLU A 681 38.81 -34.74 42.92
N GLY A 682 38.47 -33.62 42.26
CA GLY A 682 39.07 -33.20 41.00
C GLY A 682 38.72 -34.03 39.76
N LEU A 683 37.69 -34.88 39.79
CA LEU A 683 37.20 -35.64 38.62
C LEU A 683 35.74 -35.27 38.32
N ALA A 684 35.47 -34.82 37.09
CA ALA A 684 34.11 -34.70 36.58
C ALA A 684 33.77 -35.92 35.73
N ARG A 685 32.68 -36.60 36.11
CA ARG A 685 32.11 -37.73 35.37
C ARG A 685 30.62 -37.52 35.16
N GLY A 686 30.17 -37.59 33.92
CA GLY A 686 28.77 -37.33 33.58
C GLY A 686 28.56 -37.12 32.09
N HIS A 687 27.47 -36.45 31.74
CA HIS A 687 27.09 -36.19 30.35
C HIS A 687 26.71 -34.74 30.13
N ILE A 688 27.16 -34.16 29.02
CA ILE A 688 26.62 -32.90 28.51
C ILE A 688 25.58 -33.24 27.45
N HIS A 689 24.36 -32.80 27.70
CA HIS A 689 23.24 -32.85 26.75
C HIS A 689 23.09 -31.46 26.12
N PHE A 690 22.96 -31.38 24.80
CA PHE A 690 22.77 -30.12 24.11
C PHE A 690 21.99 -30.25 22.80
N GLY A 691 21.46 -29.12 22.33
CA GLY A 691 20.66 -29.06 21.11
C GLY A 691 21.42 -28.69 19.83
N PRO A 692 20.71 -28.65 18.69
CA PRO A 692 21.28 -28.30 17.40
C PRO A 692 21.68 -26.83 17.33
N ALA A 693 22.52 -26.51 16.34
CA ALA A 693 23.04 -25.16 16.13
C ALA A 693 21.97 -24.21 15.60
N LEU A 694 21.91 -23.02 16.20
CA LEU A 694 21.18 -21.87 15.71
C LEU A 694 22.12 -20.97 14.91
N VAL A 695 21.72 -20.65 13.68
CA VAL A 695 22.35 -19.63 12.82
C VAL A 695 21.29 -18.57 12.55
N GLY A 696 21.49 -17.34 13.04
CA GLY A 696 20.53 -16.25 12.83
C GLY A 696 19.13 -16.54 13.39
N ALA A 697 19.05 -17.18 14.56
CA ALA A 697 17.84 -17.65 15.25
C ALA A 697 17.06 -18.80 14.57
N ALA A 698 17.50 -19.32 13.42
CA ALA A 698 16.97 -20.56 12.83
C ALA A 698 17.87 -21.76 13.16
N VAL A 699 17.30 -22.96 13.30
CA VAL A 699 18.09 -24.20 13.38
C VAL A 699 18.69 -24.48 11.99
N ASP A 700 20.01 -24.40 11.86
CA ASP A 700 20.74 -24.70 10.63
C ASP A 700 22.03 -25.47 10.96
N GLU A 701 21.98 -26.79 10.73
CA GLU A 701 23.13 -27.68 10.87
C GLU A 701 23.77 -28.04 9.52
N ALA A 702 23.34 -27.44 8.40
CA ALA A 702 23.75 -27.87 7.05
C ALA A 702 25.27 -27.83 6.82
N ASN A 703 25.95 -26.91 7.51
CA ASN A 703 27.41 -26.73 7.45
C ASN A 703 28.14 -27.23 8.72
N VAL A 704 27.42 -27.78 9.71
CA VAL A 704 28.00 -28.25 10.98
C VAL A 704 28.41 -29.72 10.82
N LEU A 705 29.71 -29.99 10.91
CA LEU A 705 30.29 -31.33 10.76
C LEU A 705 30.22 -32.15 12.06
N ARG A 706 30.41 -31.48 13.21
CA ARG A 706 30.40 -32.08 14.55
C ARG A 706 30.42 -31.00 15.63
N TYR A 707 30.23 -31.40 16.86
CA TYR A 707 30.46 -30.59 18.06
C TYR A 707 31.70 -31.08 18.81
N GLU A 708 32.42 -30.14 19.41
CA GLU A 708 33.60 -30.38 20.25
C GLU A 708 33.43 -29.70 21.61
N VAL A 709 33.61 -30.47 22.69
CA VAL A 709 33.50 -29.98 24.08
C VAL A 709 34.88 -29.74 24.66
N TYR A 710 35.08 -28.61 25.34
CA TYR A 710 36.32 -28.26 26.03
C TYR A 710 36.06 -27.89 27.49
N TRP A 711 37.10 -27.97 28.33
CA TRP A 711 37.12 -27.29 29.62
C TRP A 711 37.11 -25.77 29.43
N ALA A 712 36.30 -25.06 30.20
CA ALA A 712 36.22 -23.60 30.18
C ALA A 712 36.50 -23.00 31.56
N ASP A 713 37.18 -21.86 31.61
CA ASP A 713 37.45 -21.10 32.83
C ASP A 713 36.35 -20.06 33.14
N SER A 714 36.59 -19.22 34.14
CA SER A 714 35.65 -18.18 34.58
C SER A 714 35.42 -17.04 33.58
N CYS A 715 36.23 -16.97 32.51
CA CYS A 715 36.04 -16.07 31.37
C CYS A 715 35.29 -16.76 30.21
N GLU A 716 34.83 -17.99 30.42
CA GLU A 716 34.25 -18.89 29.41
C GLU A 716 35.25 -19.33 28.32
N ASP A 717 36.53 -19.02 28.49
CA ASP A 717 37.61 -19.34 27.57
C ASP A 717 38.08 -20.79 27.72
N ARG A 718 38.45 -21.42 26.60
CA ARG A 718 38.93 -22.82 26.59
C ARG A 718 40.28 -22.95 27.30
N VAL A 719 40.34 -23.84 28.30
CA VAL A 719 41.55 -24.10 29.10
C VAL A 719 42.53 -25.04 28.38
N GLU A 720 42.04 -25.92 27.52
CA GLU A 720 42.83 -26.97 26.86
C GLU A 720 42.63 -26.99 25.33
N GLN A 721 43.64 -27.46 24.59
CA GLN A 721 43.57 -27.56 23.11
C GLN A 721 42.89 -28.84 22.61
N GLN A 722 42.70 -29.85 23.45
CA GLN A 722 42.11 -31.13 23.06
C GLN A 722 40.66 -31.21 23.53
N ALA A 723 39.75 -31.54 22.61
CA ALA A 723 38.34 -31.74 22.93
C ALA A 723 38.17 -32.98 23.83
N LEU A 724 37.38 -32.83 24.89
CA LEU A 724 37.01 -33.88 25.86
C LEU A 724 36.10 -34.94 25.24
N GLY A 725 35.33 -34.56 24.23
CA GLY A 725 34.48 -35.46 23.48
C GLY A 725 33.93 -34.81 22.21
N ARG A 726 33.32 -35.64 21.36
CA ARG A 726 32.78 -35.26 20.04
C ARG A 726 31.39 -35.86 19.85
N SER A 727 30.49 -35.08 19.27
CA SER A 727 29.20 -35.57 18.75
C SER A 727 29.10 -35.22 17.28
N VAL A 728 28.73 -36.17 16.42
CA VAL A 728 28.50 -35.89 14.99
C VAL A 728 27.10 -35.34 14.83
N SER A 729 26.92 -34.33 13.98
CA SER A 729 25.60 -33.80 13.64
C SER A 729 24.72 -34.87 12.99
N GLY A 730 23.44 -34.86 13.33
CA GLY A 730 22.40 -35.59 12.63
C GLY A 730 21.52 -34.63 11.84
N LEU A 731 20.62 -35.17 11.00
CA LEU A 731 19.49 -34.39 10.51
C LEU A 731 18.47 -34.24 11.66
N GLY A 732 18.72 -33.27 12.54
CA GLY A 732 17.86 -32.94 13.67
C GLY A 732 16.50 -32.39 13.23
N ASP A 733 15.50 -32.53 14.11
CA ASP A 733 14.21 -31.85 13.96
C ASP A 733 14.41 -30.33 13.86
N ALA A 734 13.53 -29.62 13.14
CA ALA A 734 13.61 -28.16 12.92
C ALA A 734 13.32 -27.30 14.19
N CYS A 735 13.47 -27.86 15.39
CA CYS A 735 13.16 -27.23 16.66
C CYS A 735 14.34 -27.40 17.63
N CYS A 736 14.64 -26.36 18.39
CA CYS A 736 15.59 -26.46 19.49
C CYS A 736 15.12 -27.49 20.52
N ARG A 737 15.90 -28.55 20.69
CA ARG A 737 15.72 -29.58 21.71
C ARG A 737 17.04 -29.80 22.43
N THR A 738 17.04 -29.75 23.76
CA THR A 738 18.23 -29.84 24.62
C THR A 738 18.91 -31.21 24.66
N ASP A 739 18.25 -32.24 24.14
CA ASP A 739 18.62 -33.64 24.32
C ASP A 739 19.06 -34.36 23.04
N VAL A 740 19.22 -33.62 21.93
CA VAL A 740 19.58 -34.19 20.60
C VAL A 740 20.98 -34.79 20.62
N TYR A 741 21.94 -34.07 21.20
CA TYR A 741 23.33 -34.50 21.28
C TYR A 741 23.74 -34.80 22.73
N ARG A 742 24.60 -35.80 22.89
CA ARG A 742 25.15 -36.23 24.19
C ARG A 742 26.64 -36.46 24.06
N VAL A 743 27.42 -35.88 24.96
CA VAL A 743 28.87 -36.13 25.11
C VAL A 743 29.16 -36.60 26.53
N SER A 744 29.80 -37.77 26.65
CA SER A 744 30.27 -38.31 27.93
C SER A 744 31.58 -37.65 28.35
N ILE A 745 31.65 -37.21 29.60
CA ILE A 745 32.84 -36.67 30.23
C ILE A 745 33.30 -37.66 31.30
N ASP A 746 34.58 -38.02 31.29
CA ASP A 746 35.25 -38.74 32.38
C ASP A 746 36.70 -38.22 32.45
N SER A 747 36.87 -37.02 33.00
CA SER A 747 38.13 -36.28 32.95
C SER A 747 38.45 -35.59 34.26
N ARG A 748 39.75 -35.43 34.54
CA ARG A 748 40.24 -34.64 35.66
C ARG A 748 39.99 -33.16 35.34
N LYS A 749 39.38 -32.45 36.28
CA LYS A 749 39.10 -31.01 36.18
C LYS A 749 40.41 -30.20 36.33
N PRO A 750 40.79 -29.35 35.36
CA PRO A 750 41.87 -28.39 35.53
C PRO A 750 41.56 -27.42 36.67
N SER A 751 42.58 -26.98 37.41
CA SER A 751 42.39 -26.10 38.58
C SER A 751 41.83 -24.71 38.24
N THR A 752 41.86 -24.31 36.97
CA THR A 752 41.29 -23.05 36.45
C THR A 752 39.91 -23.22 35.81
N ALA A 753 39.47 -24.45 35.55
CA ALA A 753 38.19 -24.70 34.89
C ALA A 753 37.01 -24.49 35.85
N THR A 754 35.96 -23.82 35.40
CA THR A 754 34.70 -23.59 36.13
C THR A 754 33.49 -24.22 35.43
N GLY A 755 33.66 -24.65 34.17
CA GLY A 755 32.61 -25.21 33.35
C GLY A 755 33.14 -25.94 32.12
N PHE A 756 32.25 -26.20 31.18
CA PHE A 756 32.56 -26.67 29.85
C PHE A 756 32.13 -25.64 28.81
N VAL A 757 32.67 -25.72 27.59
CA VAL A 757 32.17 -24.98 26.43
C VAL A 757 31.96 -25.94 25.26
N VAL A 758 30.82 -25.82 24.58
CA VAL A 758 30.43 -26.63 23.43
C VAL A 758 30.54 -25.79 22.15
N TYR A 759 31.51 -26.10 21.31
CA TYR A 759 31.68 -25.43 20.00
C TYR A 759 31.10 -26.29 18.87
N ALA A 760 30.44 -25.64 17.92
CA ALA A 760 30.19 -26.22 16.60
C ALA A 760 31.47 -26.18 15.74
N VAL A 761 31.75 -27.27 15.03
CA VAL A 761 32.81 -27.37 14.02
C VAL A 761 32.15 -27.38 12.65
N LEU A 762 32.36 -26.34 11.86
CA LEU A 762 31.88 -26.27 10.48
C LEU A 762 32.93 -26.79 9.49
N GLU A 763 32.54 -26.93 8.23
CA GLU A 763 33.49 -27.05 7.11
C GLU A 763 34.45 -25.86 7.02
N SER A 764 33.99 -24.65 7.37
CA SER A 764 34.80 -23.43 7.36
C SER A 764 35.78 -23.33 8.53
N GLY A 765 35.62 -24.16 9.58
CA GLY A 765 36.46 -24.22 10.78
C GLY A 765 35.66 -24.30 12.10
N LEU A 766 36.36 -24.19 13.23
CA LEU A 766 35.73 -24.12 14.56
C LEU A 766 34.99 -22.78 14.71
N ALA A 767 33.78 -22.80 15.28
CA ALA A 767 33.06 -21.58 15.65
C ALA A 767 33.89 -20.71 16.62
N PRO A 768 33.86 -19.36 16.50
CA PRO A 768 34.64 -18.49 17.38
C PRO A 768 34.09 -18.41 18.80
N VAL A 769 32.80 -18.70 18.99
CA VAL A 769 32.09 -18.74 20.28
C VAL A 769 31.37 -20.07 20.39
N GLY A 770 31.27 -20.61 21.60
CA GLY A 770 30.54 -21.83 21.92
C GLY A 770 29.58 -21.60 23.09
N VAL A 771 28.82 -22.62 23.44
CA VAL A 771 27.85 -22.56 24.55
C VAL A 771 28.52 -22.98 25.84
N TYR A 772 28.59 -22.07 26.81
CA TYR A 772 29.13 -22.36 28.12
C TYR A 772 28.15 -23.15 29.00
N VAL A 773 28.66 -24.10 29.78
CA VAL A 773 27.91 -24.98 30.67
C VAL A 773 28.56 -24.96 32.05
N HIS A 774 27.90 -24.33 33.02
CA HIS A 774 28.39 -24.25 34.40
C HIS A 774 28.54 -25.65 35.03
N LEU A 775 29.67 -25.87 35.70
CA LEU A 775 29.86 -27.01 36.59
C LEU A 775 29.31 -26.63 37.97
N ASN A 776 28.21 -27.24 38.40
CA ASN A 776 27.58 -26.91 39.68
C ASN A 776 28.38 -27.51 40.85
N GLU A 777 29.36 -26.75 41.36
CA GLU A 777 30.28 -27.19 42.41
C GLU A 777 29.60 -27.55 43.75
N THR A 778 28.34 -27.13 43.98
CA THR A 778 27.63 -27.41 45.24
C THR A 778 27.38 -28.90 45.53
N LEU A 779 27.56 -29.76 44.53
CA LEU A 779 27.51 -31.23 44.67
C LEU A 779 28.89 -31.86 44.98
N LEU A 780 30.00 -31.26 44.55
CA LEU A 780 31.35 -31.80 44.73
C LEU A 780 31.79 -31.81 46.21
N ASP A 781 31.58 -30.70 46.92
CA ASP A 781 32.11 -30.54 48.29
C ASP A 781 31.33 -31.31 49.37
N ARG A 782 30.14 -31.86 49.04
CA ARG A 782 29.27 -32.51 50.04
C ARG A 782 29.55 -33.99 50.31
N ALA A 783 30.45 -34.63 49.55
CA ALA A 783 30.69 -36.06 49.66
C ALA A 783 31.52 -36.53 50.89
N ILE A 784 32.19 -35.62 51.62
CA ILE A 784 33.26 -36.02 52.56
C ILE A 784 32.79 -36.20 54.03
N ILE A 785 31.61 -35.69 54.43
CA ILE A 785 31.16 -35.74 55.84
C ILE A 785 30.06 -36.79 56.10
N SER A 786 30.33 -38.08 55.81
CA SER A 786 29.57 -39.19 56.41
C SER A 786 30.25 -40.57 56.31
N SER A 787 31.21 -40.87 57.21
CA SER A 787 31.49 -42.26 57.66
C SER A 787 32.53 -42.36 58.80
N LYS A 788 32.25 -41.76 59.97
CA LYS A 788 32.90 -42.15 61.25
C LYS A 788 32.20 -41.58 62.48
N ALA A 789 31.17 -42.29 62.96
CA ALA A 789 30.65 -42.15 64.33
C ALA A 789 30.08 -43.50 64.80
N THR A 790 30.87 -44.23 65.57
CA THR A 790 30.48 -45.52 66.16
C THR A 790 29.65 -45.30 67.43
N THR A 791 28.68 -46.20 67.67
CA THR A 791 28.12 -46.55 69.01
C THR A 791 27.65 -45.43 69.95
N ALA A 792 26.34 -45.25 70.05
CA ALA A 792 25.60 -45.37 71.34
C ALA A 792 24.09 -45.42 71.10
N ALA A 793 23.40 -46.41 71.68
CA ALA A 793 21.96 -46.32 71.94
C ALA A 793 21.73 -45.47 73.20
N PRO A 794 20.56 -44.84 73.38
CA PRO A 794 19.50 -45.58 74.06
C PRO A 794 18.11 -45.40 73.45
N ALA A 795 17.20 -46.32 73.79
CA ALA A 795 15.78 -46.18 73.55
C ALA A 795 15.11 -45.30 74.63
N LEU A 796 14.30 -44.32 74.21
CA LEU A 796 13.19 -43.74 74.96
C LEU A 796 12.21 -43.19 73.89
N VAL A 797 11.17 -43.94 73.50
CA VAL A 797 9.83 -43.98 74.14
C VAL A 797 9.07 -42.64 74.02
N LEU A 798 8.12 -42.65 73.07
CA LEU A 798 6.76 -42.11 73.18
C LEU A 798 6.52 -40.93 74.14
N LEU A 799 6.20 -39.74 73.59
CA LEU A 799 4.99 -38.98 73.93
C LEU A 799 4.78 -37.81 72.94
N PHE A 800 3.58 -37.21 72.95
CA PHE A 800 3.15 -36.02 72.16
C PHE A 800 2.86 -36.22 70.65
N ALA A 801 1.83 -37.02 70.37
CA ALA A 801 0.96 -36.84 69.20
C ALA A 801 -0.52 -36.96 69.63
N ALA A 802 -0.96 -36.09 70.54
CA ALA A 802 -2.33 -36.07 71.07
C ALA A 802 -2.71 -34.70 71.69
N LEU A 803 -2.56 -33.62 70.92
CA LEU A 803 -3.01 -32.23 71.13
C LEU A 803 -2.40 -31.44 69.95
N LEU A 804 -3.11 -30.70 69.09
CA LEU A 804 -4.52 -30.30 69.10
C LEU A 804 -5.22 -30.70 67.79
N MET A 805 -6.47 -31.13 67.87
CA MET A 805 -7.49 -30.59 66.96
C MET A 805 -8.08 -29.36 67.64
N LEU A 806 -7.87 -28.19 67.04
CA LEU A 806 -8.71 -26.99 67.16
C LEU A 806 -8.38 -26.08 65.98
#